data_AF-A0A7K1B3U8-F1
#
_entry.id   AF-A0A7K1B3U8-F1
#
_cell.length_a   1.000
_cell.length_b   1.000
_cell.length_c   1.000
_cell.angle_alpha   90.00
_cell.angle_beta   90.00
_cell.angle_gamma   90.00
#
_symmetry.space_group_name_H-M   'P 1'
#
loop_
_entity.id
_entity.type
_entity.pdbx_description
1 polymer ?
#
loop_
_entity_poly.entity_id
_entity_poly.type
_entity_poly.pdbx_seq_one_letter_code
_entity_poly.pdbx_strand_id
1 'polypeptide(L)'
;MERTLRPRGDRGHGRRDTGDRHTPRRDAGDRRTRGHRLPRGVRDGARRGAVADRASRSGRLSSPGGRVLLDGAAGDRARTLLPTRHGRSGRRTALVTERPSSYHVDHSTPADHDTVTLSAGTSFAIVGTDGAIRATGAQGYYVDDTRLVSEWSVRIDGSALRVVETCCVGATLDVTGTIGDPTRPTLLVDLRYTLTDQLTVDLVLENLTAADTEVSIDLRVSADFADLFEVKRGVRPRGGLVAFGAVEDDLVLRYQNRGFRRGVKIHVDRPDEVFRDGIHLVEHLGPHATSTVQVRATPLTVQHPYGVLSGVEHQHAWLRRTPPAPASIPALVWQRSWSDLSTLLMRDAHEPHPIVVAAGSPWFMALFGRDSLITSLETLPYRTDLAVGVLQALALRQGLVDDPVTLEQPGRIPHEVRRGEAVRRPDGWGATFYGTVDATPLFVLTVAEAWRNGTDPHVVAALLPAAERAVDWILGPGDPDGDGFVEYPGTVHGHAGLANQAWKDSDDAIRHPDGSIAQGPIATVEVQAYCHAALGAMADLREEFGTGDPGPLRQRAAALADAIDERFWLDDDDCYALALDGDERPVRTVASNAGHLLFTGTAAPHRAARLADRLMEDDMFTGFGIRTLNARNPAYNPLSYHCGSVWPHDTAIIAAGMHRYGSPHAATLAGALLDAADHEGRLPELFGGFSRERRDRPVPYPTSCSPQAWAAGAPLLLAAHLDAHLDAHLDASR
;
A
#
# COMPACT_ATOMS: atom_id res chain seq x y z
N MET A 1 -51.09 -32.04 -28.79
CA MET A 1 -51.10 -33.04 -27.70
C MET A 1 -50.89 -32.27 -26.40
N GLU A 2 -51.87 -32.19 -25.49
CA GLU A 2 -52.36 -33.27 -24.58
C GLU A 2 -51.35 -33.60 -23.47
N ARG A 3 -51.67 -33.57 -22.15
CA ARG A 3 -52.95 -33.26 -21.46
C ARG A 3 -52.74 -32.65 -20.06
N THR A 4 -53.74 -31.85 -19.65
CA THR A 4 -54.22 -31.48 -18.29
C THR A 4 -53.68 -32.25 -17.06
N LEU A 5 -53.51 -31.65 -15.87
CA LEU A 5 -54.61 -31.17 -14.98
C LEU A 5 -54.22 -30.11 -13.90
N ARG A 6 -55.22 -29.37 -13.40
CA ARG A 6 -55.32 -28.65 -12.08
C ARG A 6 -56.54 -29.28 -11.31
N PRO A 7 -57.20 -28.73 -10.25
CA PRO A 7 -56.99 -27.52 -9.39
C PRO A 7 -57.39 -27.64 -7.87
N ARG A 8 -57.38 -26.49 -7.13
CA ARG A 8 -58.05 -26.19 -5.81
C ARG A 8 -57.46 -26.89 -4.55
N GLY A 9 -57.68 -26.44 -3.31
CA GLY A 9 -58.42 -25.28 -2.71
C GLY A 9 -59.06 -25.68 -1.34
N ASP A 10 -59.52 -24.81 -0.41
CA ASP A 10 -59.59 -23.34 -0.31
C ASP A 10 -59.92 -22.90 1.16
N ARG A 11 -59.45 -21.73 1.65
CA ARG A 11 -59.77 -20.99 2.92
C ARG A 11 -59.42 -21.55 4.33
N GLY A 12 -59.20 -20.60 5.27
CA GLY A 12 -59.29 -20.79 6.73
C GLY A 12 -59.16 -19.47 7.53
N HIS A 13 -60.23 -19.00 8.18
CA HIS A 13 -60.20 -17.83 9.09
C HIS A 13 -60.11 -18.26 10.56
N GLY A 14 -59.38 -17.49 11.38
CA GLY A 14 -59.38 -17.55 12.85
C GLY A 14 -59.14 -16.15 13.44
N ARG A 15 -59.78 -15.83 14.57
CA ARG A 15 -59.79 -14.47 15.18
C ARG A 15 -60.18 -14.60 16.67
N ARG A 16 -59.77 -13.64 17.53
CA ARG A 16 -60.23 -13.42 18.93
C ARG A 16 -59.75 -14.44 19.98
N ASP A 17 -59.81 -14.23 21.30
CA ASP A 17 -59.89 -13.07 22.25
C ASP A 17 -59.65 -13.67 23.68
N THR A 18 -59.24 -13.03 24.79
CA THR A 18 -58.69 -11.69 25.14
C THR A 18 -58.12 -11.70 26.58
N GLY A 19 -56.98 -11.04 26.83
CA GLY A 19 -56.63 -10.45 28.14
C GLY A 19 -56.08 -11.40 29.24
N ASP A 20 -55.87 -10.94 30.49
CA ASP A 20 -55.87 -9.56 31.03
C ASP A 20 -55.14 -9.50 32.40
N ARG A 21 -54.62 -8.32 32.83
CA ARG A 21 -54.16 -7.89 34.20
C ARG A 21 -53.36 -8.89 35.10
N HIS A 22 -52.24 -8.50 35.74
CA HIS A 22 -52.28 -7.64 36.93
C HIS A 22 -50.90 -7.18 37.48
N THR A 23 -50.83 -5.92 37.91
CA THR A 23 -50.01 -5.40 39.04
C THR A 23 -50.98 -5.02 40.20
N PRO A 24 -50.61 -4.43 41.38
CA PRO A 24 -49.29 -4.00 41.90
C PRO A 24 -49.02 -4.25 43.42
N ARG A 25 -47.82 -3.88 43.93
CA ARG A 25 -47.47 -3.21 45.24
C ARG A 25 -45.92 -3.20 45.40
N ARG A 26 -45.19 -2.18 45.88
CA ARG A 26 -45.26 -1.20 47.00
C ARG A 26 -44.69 -1.69 48.35
N ASP A 27 -43.53 -1.12 48.75
CA ASP A 27 -43.18 -0.45 50.04
C ASP A 27 -41.65 -0.51 50.32
N ALA A 28 -41.03 0.15 51.32
CA ALA A 28 -41.04 1.59 51.70
C ALA A 28 -39.95 1.93 52.78
N GLY A 29 -39.23 3.05 52.63
CA GLY A 29 -38.46 3.73 53.71
C GLY A 29 -37.04 3.20 54.03
N ASP A 30 -36.17 3.88 54.83
CA ASP A 30 -36.19 5.28 55.34
C ASP A 30 -34.78 5.69 55.92
N ARG A 31 -34.52 7.01 56.08
CA ARG A 31 -33.45 7.71 56.87
C ARG A 31 -31.96 7.55 56.48
N ARG A 32 -31.22 8.66 56.18
CA ARG A 32 -30.56 9.69 57.05
C ARG A 32 -29.38 9.12 57.87
N THR A 33 -28.20 9.75 58.01
CA THR A 33 -27.91 11.18 58.34
C THR A 33 -26.60 11.80 57.81
N ARG A 34 -26.57 13.15 57.84
CA ARG A 34 -25.44 14.13 57.87
C ARG A 34 -24.17 13.69 58.67
N GLY A 35 -22.96 14.26 58.49
CA GLY A 35 -22.45 15.26 57.51
C GLY A 35 -21.31 16.19 58.02
N HIS A 36 -20.79 17.09 57.16
CA HIS A 36 -19.98 18.32 57.38
C HIS A 36 -18.43 18.34 57.58
N ARG A 37 -17.77 19.17 56.72
CA ARG A 37 -16.63 20.14 56.94
C ARG A 37 -15.23 19.61 57.38
N LEU A 38 -14.13 19.73 56.61
CA LEU A 38 -13.32 20.93 56.18
C LEU A 38 -12.86 21.88 57.33
N PRO A 39 -11.68 22.57 57.27
CA PRO A 39 -10.44 22.38 56.45
C PRO A 39 -9.08 22.79 57.14
N ARG A 40 -7.99 22.87 56.34
CA ARG A 40 -6.73 23.70 56.48
C ARG A 40 -5.53 23.25 57.34
N GLY A 41 -4.32 23.64 56.87
CA GLY A 41 -3.01 23.65 57.58
C GLY A 41 -1.96 22.73 56.93
N VAL A 42 -0.90 23.09 56.19
CA VAL A 42 -0.02 24.28 55.99
C VAL A 42 1.33 24.25 56.75
N ARG A 43 2.43 24.27 55.96
CA ARG A 43 3.85 24.67 56.22
C ARG A 43 4.94 23.68 56.69
N ASP A 44 6.07 23.83 55.97
CA ASP A 44 7.48 23.91 56.36
C ASP A 44 8.19 22.79 57.17
N GLY A 45 9.39 22.41 56.70
CA GLY A 45 10.33 21.56 57.43
C GLY A 45 11.50 21.05 56.57
N ALA A 46 12.59 21.82 56.46
CA ALA A 46 13.72 21.49 55.56
C ALA A 46 15.07 21.31 56.30
N ARG A 47 15.96 20.52 55.66
CA ARG A 47 17.46 20.52 55.71
C ARG A 47 18.20 19.38 56.43
N ARG A 48 19.10 18.76 55.63
CA ARG A 48 20.47 18.23 55.93
C ARG A 48 20.58 16.88 56.68
N GLY A 49 21.54 16.00 56.33
CA GLY A 49 22.42 15.97 55.14
C GLY A 49 23.76 15.23 55.31
N ALA A 50 24.52 15.11 54.19
CA ALA A 50 25.87 14.53 54.05
C ALA A 50 25.96 12.98 54.22
N VAL A 51 27.00 12.23 53.78
CA VAL A 51 28.44 12.55 53.57
C VAL A 51 29.08 11.76 52.39
N ALA A 52 29.80 12.48 51.49
CA ALA A 52 30.99 12.10 50.67
C ALA A 52 30.93 10.83 49.73
N ASP A 53 31.90 10.54 48.84
CA ASP A 53 33.24 11.15 48.58
C ASP A 53 33.71 11.01 47.08
N ARG A 54 34.78 11.74 46.72
CA ARG A 54 35.74 11.58 45.58
C ARG A 54 35.40 12.02 44.14
N ALA A 55 35.88 13.24 43.82
CA ALA A 55 37.10 13.51 43.00
C ALA A 55 37.37 12.75 41.67
N SER A 56 38.00 13.34 40.63
CA SER A 56 38.33 14.74 40.29
C SER A 56 38.99 14.85 38.90
N ARG A 57 39.12 16.08 38.36
CA ARG A 57 39.96 16.49 37.19
C ARG A 57 39.49 16.02 35.80
N SER A 58 39.93 16.65 34.69
CA SER A 58 39.88 18.07 34.29
C SER A 58 40.48 18.25 32.88
N GLY A 59 39.77 18.90 31.96
CA GLY A 59 40.29 19.32 30.65
C GLY A 59 39.56 20.58 30.16
N ARG A 60 40.28 21.51 29.51
CA ARG A 60 39.75 22.78 28.98
C ARG A 60 40.18 22.95 27.52
N LEU A 61 39.47 23.85 26.82
CA LEU A 61 39.89 24.86 25.83
C LEU A 61 38.86 24.86 24.68
N SER A 62 37.85 25.75 24.62
CA SER A 62 37.85 27.22 24.48
C SER A 62 37.91 27.70 23.02
N SER A 63 36.91 28.48 22.62
CA SER A 63 36.90 29.25 21.36
C SER A 63 36.37 30.67 21.62
N PRO A 64 36.96 31.72 21.01
CA PRO A 64 36.54 33.11 21.19
C PRO A 64 35.40 33.49 20.23
N GLY A 65 34.65 34.56 20.55
CA GLY A 65 33.60 35.12 19.70
C GLY A 65 34.03 36.38 18.92
N GLY A 66 33.12 36.90 18.09
CA GLY A 66 33.28 38.16 17.36
C GLY A 66 31.95 38.91 17.19
N ARG A 67 31.99 40.24 17.25
CA ARG A 67 30.82 41.15 17.12
C ARG A 67 31.19 42.35 16.23
N VAL A 68 30.48 42.51 15.11
CA VAL A 68 30.31 43.76 14.34
C VAL A 68 28.92 43.62 13.68
N LEU A 69 27.90 44.50 13.77
CA LEU A 69 27.70 45.95 13.91
C LEU A 69 27.66 46.81 12.62
N LEU A 70 26.42 46.95 12.14
CA LEU A 70 25.77 48.17 11.61
C LEU A 70 26.06 48.70 10.20
N ASP A 71 25.04 49.46 9.76
CA ASP A 71 24.87 50.34 8.61
C ASP A 71 25.01 49.76 7.17
N GLY A 72 24.22 50.20 6.19
CA GLY A 72 23.03 51.07 6.26
C GLY A 72 22.86 51.98 5.04
N ALA A 73 21.65 52.03 4.45
CA ALA A 73 21.21 53.09 3.53
C ALA A 73 19.69 53.04 3.32
N ALA A 74 19.06 54.21 3.15
CA ALA A 74 17.68 54.33 2.65
C ALA A 74 17.69 54.96 1.25
N GLY A 75 16.67 54.65 0.44
CA GLY A 75 16.42 55.27 -0.87
C GLY A 75 14.93 55.53 -1.04
N ASP A 76 14.53 56.79 -1.24
CA ASP A 76 13.15 57.27 -1.14
C ASP A 76 12.64 57.85 -2.49
N ARG A 77 11.32 57.87 -2.66
CA ARG A 77 10.53 58.57 -3.71
C ARG A 77 10.78 58.25 -5.19
N ALA A 78 9.69 57.87 -5.87
CA ALA A 78 9.05 58.76 -6.84
C ALA A 78 7.52 58.51 -6.92
N ARG A 79 6.74 59.51 -7.33
CA ARG A 79 5.28 59.47 -7.54
C ARG A 79 4.92 60.11 -8.89
N THR A 80 3.67 59.91 -9.31
CA THR A 80 2.92 60.69 -10.34
C THR A 80 3.33 60.38 -11.80
N LEU A 81 2.44 59.98 -12.70
CA LEU A 81 1.29 60.75 -13.21
C LEU A 81 0.15 59.88 -13.80
N LEU A 82 -1.05 60.46 -13.86
CA LEU A 82 -2.19 60.01 -14.67
C LEU A 82 -2.41 60.97 -15.85
N PRO A 83 -2.93 60.47 -16.98
CA PRO A 83 -4.06 61.14 -17.64
C PRO A 83 -5.24 60.18 -17.87
N THR A 84 -6.36 60.71 -18.38
CA THR A 84 -7.70 60.09 -18.25
C THR A 84 -8.38 59.75 -19.58
N ARG A 85 -9.18 58.66 -19.53
CA ARG A 85 -10.35 58.32 -20.38
C ARG A 85 -10.18 58.31 -21.91
N HIS A 86 -10.35 57.13 -22.51
CA HIS A 86 -11.41 56.69 -23.45
C HIS A 86 -11.17 55.16 -23.68
N GLY A 87 -12.15 54.26 -23.85
CA GLY A 87 -13.60 54.39 -23.72
C GLY A 87 -14.39 53.35 -24.55
N ARG A 88 -14.45 52.06 -24.14
CA ARG A 88 -15.43 51.09 -24.66
C ARG A 88 -15.53 49.79 -23.81
N SER A 89 -16.58 49.00 -24.11
CA SER A 89 -17.07 47.81 -23.41
C SER A 89 -16.22 46.54 -23.56
N GLY A 90 -16.22 45.66 -22.56
CA GLY A 90 -15.96 44.23 -22.77
C GLY A 90 -15.56 43.41 -21.53
N ARG A 91 -16.48 42.56 -21.05
CA ARG A 91 -16.27 41.39 -20.13
C ARG A 91 -15.53 41.63 -18.79
N ARG A 92 -16.16 41.19 -17.68
CA ARG A 92 -15.44 40.89 -16.44
C ARG A 92 -14.51 39.69 -16.66
N THR A 93 -13.20 39.89 -16.64
CA THR A 93 -12.27 38.82 -16.25
C THR A 93 -12.40 38.62 -14.74
N ALA A 94 -12.87 37.44 -14.32
CA ALA A 94 -12.70 37.03 -12.94
C ALA A 94 -11.21 36.72 -12.73
N LEU A 95 -10.61 37.28 -11.68
CA LEU A 95 -9.34 36.79 -11.16
C LEU A 95 -9.60 35.41 -10.56
N VAL A 96 -9.31 34.37 -11.34
CA VAL A 96 -9.21 33.01 -10.80
C VAL A 96 -7.95 32.97 -9.95
N THR A 97 -8.12 33.16 -8.65
CA THR A 97 -7.12 32.74 -7.67
C THR A 97 -6.99 31.22 -7.80
N GLU A 98 -5.88 30.74 -8.32
CA GLU A 98 -5.58 29.31 -8.36
C GLU A 98 -5.67 28.75 -6.94
N ARG A 99 -6.53 27.74 -6.76
CA ARG A 99 -6.61 27.02 -5.49
C ARG A 99 -5.38 26.12 -5.39
N PRO A 100 -4.72 25.98 -4.22
CA PRO A 100 -3.87 24.82 -3.99
C PRO A 100 -4.75 23.57 -4.17
N SER A 101 -4.36 22.67 -5.06
CA SER A 101 -5.12 21.45 -5.34
C SER A 101 -4.94 20.46 -4.20
N SER A 102 -6.06 19.86 -3.76
CA SER A 102 -6.07 18.56 -3.07
C SER A 102 -5.17 17.56 -3.79
N TYR A 103 -4.53 16.65 -3.02
CA TYR A 103 -3.57 15.68 -3.54
C TYR A 103 -4.22 14.49 -4.25
N HIS A 104 -5.22 14.74 -5.10
CA HIS A 104 -5.88 13.70 -5.89
C HIS A 104 -4.84 12.82 -6.61
N VAL A 105 -4.92 11.52 -6.37
CA VAL A 105 -4.27 10.49 -7.16
C VAL A 105 -5.25 10.16 -8.27
N ASP A 106 -5.15 10.86 -9.41
CA ASP A 106 -5.96 10.52 -10.57
C ASP A 106 -5.40 9.23 -11.18
N HIS A 107 -6.14 8.13 -11.08
CA HIS A 107 -5.78 6.81 -11.60
C HIS A 107 -6.05 6.73 -13.13
N SER A 108 -5.76 7.79 -13.87
CA SER A 108 -6.16 7.97 -15.27
C SER A 108 -5.05 7.71 -16.29
N THR A 109 -3.88 7.21 -15.86
CA THR A 109 -2.86 6.74 -16.80
C THR A 109 -3.40 5.51 -17.54
N PRO A 110 -3.51 5.49 -18.88
CA PRO A 110 -3.96 4.29 -19.58
C PRO A 110 -2.98 3.14 -19.35
N ALA A 111 -3.51 1.92 -19.15
CA ALA A 111 -2.71 0.71 -19.27
C ALA A 111 -2.20 0.61 -20.71
N ASP A 112 -0.88 0.64 -20.88
CA ASP A 112 -0.22 0.48 -22.16
C ASP A 112 -0.12 -1.03 -22.42
N HIS A 113 -1.10 -1.58 -23.17
CA HIS A 113 -1.37 -3.02 -23.21
C HIS A 113 -0.22 -3.89 -23.78
N ASP A 114 0.75 -3.28 -24.44
CA ASP A 114 1.96 -3.94 -24.97
C ASP A 114 3.20 -3.67 -24.08
N THR A 115 3.04 -3.62 -22.75
CA THR A 115 4.14 -3.40 -21.79
C THR A 115 4.26 -4.50 -20.73
N VAL A 116 5.50 -4.68 -20.25
CA VAL A 116 5.87 -5.54 -19.12
C VAL A 116 6.56 -4.71 -18.05
N THR A 117 6.58 -5.18 -16.80
CA THR A 117 7.23 -4.49 -15.67
C THR A 117 8.22 -5.41 -14.98
N LEU A 118 9.48 -4.97 -14.93
CA LEU A 118 10.54 -5.58 -14.12
C LEU A 118 10.58 -4.94 -12.73
N SER A 119 10.84 -5.68 -11.66
CA SER A 119 11.03 -5.13 -10.31
C SER A 119 12.17 -5.78 -9.51
N ALA A 120 12.95 -4.94 -8.83
CA ALA A 120 13.97 -5.35 -7.85
C ALA A 120 14.14 -4.26 -6.77
N GLY A 121 13.81 -4.57 -5.52
CA GLY A 121 13.88 -3.60 -4.42
C GLY A 121 13.04 -2.34 -4.68
N THR A 122 13.61 -1.15 -4.46
CA THR A 122 12.98 0.15 -4.76
C THR A 122 13.13 0.58 -6.23
N SER A 123 13.49 -0.35 -7.12
CA SER A 123 13.69 -0.12 -8.55
C SER A 123 12.70 -0.93 -9.38
N PHE A 124 12.21 -0.34 -10.47
CA PHE A 124 11.37 -1.03 -11.46
C PHE A 124 11.59 -0.47 -12.87
N ALA A 125 11.29 -1.25 -13.90
CA ALA A 125 11.34 -0.79 -15.29
C ALA A 125 10.07 -1.20 -16.03
N ILE A 126 9.34 -0.22 -16.57
CA ILE A 126 8.17 -0.42 -17.44
C ILE A 126 8.67 -0.31 -18.88
N VAL A 127 8.64 -1.43 -19.61
CA VAL A 127 9.27 -1.61 -20.92
C VAL A 127 8.23 -2.16 -21.90
N GLY A 128 8.28 -1.77 -23.18
CA GLY A 128 7.48 -2.43 -24.21
C GLY A 128 7.84 -3.91 -24.37
N THR A 129 6.92 -4.72 -24.89
CA THR A 129 7.17 -6.13 -25.24
C THR A 129 8.27 -6.31 -26.31
N ASP A 130 8.63 -5.23 -27.01
CA ASP A 130 9.75 -5.11 -27.94
C ASP A 130 11.07 -4.62 -27.31
N GLY A 131 11.13 -4.50 -25.99
CA GLY A 131 12.31 -4.01 -25.26
C GLY A 131 12.49 -2.48 -25.29
N ALA A 132 11.66 -1.73 -26.01
CA ALA A 132 11.81 -0.28 -26.10
C ALA A 132 11.03 0.44 -24.99
N ILE A 133 11.69 1.39 -24.33
CA ILE A 133 11.05 2.41 -23.48
C ILE A 133 10.79 3.63 -24.36
N ARG A 134 9.52 3.99 -24.51
CA ARG A 134 9.05 5.13 -25.31
C ARG A 134 8.89 6.37 -24.44
N ALA A 135 9.17 7.54 -25.00
CA ALA A 135 9.02 8.85 -24.33
C ALA A 135 7.54 9.29 -24.14
N THR A 136 6.65 8.35 -23.79
CA THR A 136 5.19 8.50 -23.72
C THR A 136 4.63 7.72 -22.53
N GLY A 137 3.80 8.38 -21.72
CA GLY A 137 3.11 7.73 -20.61
C GLY A 137 4.04 7.22 -19.50
N ALA A 138 3.74 6.00 -19.02
CA ALA A 138 4.35 5.38 -17.86
C ALA A 138 5.69 4.68 -18.11
N GLN A 139 6.06 4.42 -19.37
CA GLN A 139 7.30 3.69 -19.67
C GLN A 139 8.54 4.39 -19.08
N GLY A 140 9.51 3.62 -18.60
CA GLY A 140 10.72 4.16 -17.96
C GLY A 140 11.45 3.17 -17.05
N TYR A 141 12.72 3.45 -16.77
CA TYR A 141 13.46 2.85 -15.66
C TYR A 141 13.41 3.79 -14.46
N TYR A 142 12.96 3.29 -13.32
CA TYR A 142 12.70 4.04 -12.10
C TYR A 142 13.53 3.50 -10.93
N VAL A 143 14.04 4.41 -10.09
CA VAL A 143 14.75 4.11 -8.84
C VAL A 143 14.40 5.17 -7.81
N ASP A 144 14.03 4.76 -6.59
CA ASP A 144 13.73 5.66 -5.47
C ASP A 144 12.75 6.78 -5.87
N ASP A 145 11.57 6.35 -6.35
CA ASP A 145 10.47 7.15 -6.92
C ASP A 145 10.85 8.11 -8.07
N THR A 146 11.98 7.93 -8.75
CA THR A 146 12.42 8.82 -9.86
C THR A 146 12.64 8.07 -11.16
N ARG A 147 12.06 8.54 -12.28
CA ARG A 147 12.35 8.01 -13.63
C ARG A 147 13.75 8.43 -14.09
N LEU A 148 14.72 7.52 -13.98
CA LEU A 148 16.10 7.75 -14.40
C LEU A 148 16.29 7.67 -15.92
N VAL A 149 15.49 6.86 -16.62
CA VAL A 149 15.46 6.77 -18.09
C VAL A 149 14.01 6.86 -18.56
N SER A 150 13.75 7.78 -19.49
CA SER A 150 12.43 8.05 -20.08
C SER A 150 12.34 7.71 -21.57
N GLU A 151 13.46 7.34 -22.21
CA GLU A 151 13.51 6.77 -23.55
C GLU A 151 14.68 5.78 -23.61
N TRP A 152 14.46 4.59 -24.16
CA TRP A 152 15.46 3.56 -24.41
C TRP A 152 15.06 2.81 -25.67
N SER A 153 15.89 2.82 -26.71
CA SER A 153 15.66 1.98 -27.88
C SER A 153 16.96 1.60 -28.54
N VAL A 154 17.10 0.31 -28.86
CA VAL A 154 18.17 -0.21 -29.71
C VAL A 154 17.66 -0.24 -31.14
N ARG A 155 18.45 0.26 -32.09
CA ARG A 155 18.24 0.06 -33.52
C ARG A 155 19.43 -0.69 -34.10
N ILE A 156 19.18 -1.54 -35.07
CA ILE A 156 20.19 -2.36 -35.75
C ILE A 156 20.05 -2.10 -37.25
N ASP A 157 21.13 -1.69 -37.90
CA ASP A 157 21.15 -1.18 -39.28
C ASP A 157 20.06 -0.12 -39.52
N GLY A 158 19.95 0.82 -38.57
CA GLY A 158 18.92 1.86 -38.53
C GLY A 158 17.48 1.34 -38.37
N SER A 159 17.27 0.04 -38.22
CA SER A 159 15.95 -0.62 -38.15
C SER A 159 15.55 -0.97 -36.72
N ALA A 160 14.24 -1.03 -36.45
CA ALA A 160 13.72 -1.57 -35.20
C ALA A 160 13.61 -3.10 -35.28
N LEU A 161 13.68 -3.77 -34.12
CA LEU A 161 13.61 -5.23 -34.03
C LEU A 161 12.24 -5.76 -34.47
N ARG A 162 12.22 -6.75 -35.37
CA ARG A 162 11.01 -7.55 -35.62
C ARG A 162 10.94 -8.67 -34.58
N VAL A 163 10.23 -8.39 -33.48
CA VAL A 163 10.00 -9.32 -32.36
C VAL A 163 9.40 -10.64 -32.88
N VAL A 164 9.88 -11.74 -32.30
CA VAL A 164 9.41 -13.12 -32.53
C VAL A 164 8.86 -13.70 -31.23
N GLU A 165 9.55 -13.47 -30.10
CA GLU A 165 9.19 -13.98 -28.77
C GLU A 165 9.55 -12.96 -27.68
N THR A 166 8.74 -12.92 -26.62
CA THR A 166 8.93 -12.07 -25.45
C THR A 166 8.63 -12.89 -24.19
N CYS A 167 9.57 -12.98 -23.26
CA CYS A 167 9.41 -13.66 -21.98
C CYS A 167 9.77 -12.70 -20.83
N CYS A 168 8.99 -12.66 -19.74
CA CYS A 168 9.23 -11.75 -18.63
C CYS A 168 9.01 -12.48 -17.29
N VAL A 169 10.04 -12.49 -16.43
CA VAL A 169 10.02 -13.20 -15.14
C VAL A 169 10.61 -12.31 -14.04
N GLY A 170 9.75 -11.51 -13.42
CA GLY A 170 10.06 -10.74 -12.21
C GLY A 170 11.10 -9.62 -12.40
N ALA A 171 12.38 -9.97 -12.40
CA ALA A 171 13.50 -9.05 -12.60
C ALA A 171 14.14 -9.16 -14.00
N THR A 172 13.75 -10.15 -14.82
CA THR A 172 14.30 -10.35 -16.18
C THR A 172 13.25 -10.26 -17.28
N LEU A 173 13.68 -9.80 -18.46
CA LEU A 173 12.90 -9.77 -19.71
C LEU A 173 13.82 -10.20 -20.85
N ASP A 174 13.43 -11.25 -21.57
CA ASP A 174 14.09 -11.72 -22.79
C ASP A 174 13.21 -11.36 -23.99
N VAL A 175 13.76 -10.63 -24.96
CA VAL A 175 13.10 -10.30 -26.23
C VAL A 175 13.93 -10.86 -27.38
N THR A 176 13.41 -11.89 -28.05
CA THR A 176 14.02 -12.47 -29.25
C THR A 176 13.34 -11.92 -30.50
N GLY A 177 14.13 -11.51 -31.49
CA GLY A 177 13.63 -11.00 -32.75
C GLY A 177 14.64 -11.09 -33.89
N THR A 178 14.31 -10.48 -35.03
CA THR A 178 15.10 -10.59 -36.26
C THR A 178 15.26 -9.27 -37.01
N ILE A 179 16.35 -9.17 -37.77
CA ILE A 179 16.68 -8.05 -38.69
C ILE A 179 16.85 -8.62 -40.11
N GLY A 180 16.58 -7.80 -41.13
CA GLY A 180 16.59 -8.21 -42.54
C GLY A 180 15.26 -8.78 -43.02
N ASP A 181 15.29 -9.61 -44.07
CA ASP A 181 14.09 -10.10 -44.76
C ASP A 181 13.16 -10.92 -43.84
N PRO A 182 11.81 -10.83 -43.98
CA PRO A 182 10.87 -11.60 -43.15
C PRO A 182 10.91 -13.12 -43.34
N THR A 183 11.38 -13.60 -44.49
CA THR A 183 11.46 -15.02 -44.85
C THR A 183 12.87 -15.59 -44.74
N ARG A 184 13.89 -14.71 -44.76
CA ARG A 184 15.32 -15.02 -44.66
C ARG A 184 16.05 -13.93 -43.84
N PRO A 185 15.83 -13.86 -42.52
CA PRO A 185 16.48 -12.86 -41.67
C PRO A 185 18.00 -12.95 -41.77
N THR A 186 18.66 -11.79 -41.73
CA THR A 186 20.14 -11.67 -41.72
C THR A 186 20.67 -11.96 -40.32
N LEU A 187 20.00 -11.43 -39.30
CA LEU A 187 20.38 -11.56 -37.89
C LEU A 187 19.22 -12.13 -37.07
N LEU A 188 19.55 -13.04 -36.15
CA LEU A 188 18.78 -13.27 -34.93
C LEU A 188 19.35 -12.34 -33.85
N VAL A 189 18.48 -11.81 -33.01
CA VAL A 189 18.82 -10.85 -31.96
C VAL A 189 18.09 -11.21 -30.69
N ASP A 190 18.82 -11.42 -29.59
CA ASP A 190 18.23 -11.44 -28.25
C ASP A 190 18.61 -10.13 -27.52
N LEU A 191 17.62 -9.53 -26.86
CA LEU A 191 17.82 -8.48 -25.86
C LEU A 191 17.43 -9.03 -24.49
N ARG A 192 18.41 -9.28 -23.62
CA ARG A 192 18.19 -9.89 -22.29
C ARG A 192 18.37 -8.86 -21.19
N TYR A 193 17.25 -8.28 -20.76
CA TYR A 193 17.17 -7.29 -19.69
C TYR A 193 17.23 -7.99 -18.33
N THR A 194 18.08 -7.50 -17.44
CA THR A 194 18.15 -7.91 -16.03
C THR A 194 18.20 -6.67 -15.15
N LEU A 195 17.28 -6.58 -14.19
CA LEU A 195 17.18 -5.47 -13.23
C LEU A 195 17.74 -5.88 -11.85
N THR A 196 18.74 -5.15 -11.38
CA THR A 196 19.32 -5.24 -10.03
C THR A 196 19.38 -3.83 -9.40
N ASP A 197 20.50 -3.48 -8.78
CA ASP A 197 20.95 -2.11 -8.52
C ASP A 197 21.14 -1.26 -9.78
N GLN A 198 21.20 -1.87 -10.95
CA GLN A 198 21.21 -1.22 -12.26
C GLN A 198 20.33 -1.98 -13.25
N LEU A 199 19.91 -1.32 -14.34
CA LEU A 199 19.35 -2.03 -15.49
C LEU A 199 20.50 -2.48 -16.41
N THR A 200 20.64 -3.79 -16.61
CA THR A 200 21.60 -4.40 -17.53
C THR A 200 20.87 -4.98 -18.72
N VAL A 201 21.42 -4.88 -19.93
CA VAL A 201 20.87 -5.50 -21.15
C VAL A 201 22.00 -6.18 -21.91
N ASP A 202 21.95 -7.50 -22.04
CA ASP A 202 22.81 -8.23 -22.96
C ASP A 202 22.17 -8.24 -24.35
N LEU A 203 22.79 -7.54 -25.31
CA LEU A 203 22.46 -7.61 -26.73
C LEU A 203 23.28 -8.73 -27.36
N VAL A 204 22.63 -9.83 -27.73
CA VAL A 204 23.24 -10.95 -28.45
C VAL A 204 22.85 -10.88 -29.91
N LEU A 205 23.84 -10.92 -30.81
CA LEU A 205 23.67 -10.91 -32.26
C LEU A 205 24.18 -12.23 -32.84
N GLU A 206 23.37 -12.93 -33.64
CA GLU A 206 23.82 -14.10 -34.42
C GLU A 206 23.62 -13.84 -35.92
N ASN A 207 24.70 -13.96 -36.69
CA ASN A 207 24.66 -13.84 -38.15
C ASN A 207 24.12 -15.14 -38.78
N LEU A 208 22.87 -15.12 -39.24
CA LEU A 208 22.21 -16.27 -39.84
C LEU A 208 22.68 -16.56 -41.28
N THR A 209 23.62 -15.78 -41.82
CA THR A 209 24.09 -15.87 -43.20
C THR A 209 25.45 -16.54 -43.33
N ALA A 210 25.75 -16.99 -44.56
CA ALA A 210 27.03 -17.60 -44.93
C ALA A 210 28.10 -16.56 -45.35
N ALA A 211 27.93 -15.28 -45.01
CA ALA A 211 28.82 -14.18 -45.40
C ALA A 211 29.22 -13.32 -44.19
N ASP A 212 30.36 -12.65 -44.26
CA ASP A 212 30.74 -11.63 -43.28
C ASP A 212 29.71 -10.50 -43.28
N THR A 213 29.23 -10.10 -42.09
CA THR A 213 28.23 -9.03 -41.91
C THR A 213 28.77 -7.97 -40.97
N GLU A 214 28.78 -6.73 -41.43
CA GLU A 214 29.00 -5.53 -40.63
C GLU A 214 27.64 -5.04 -40.14
N VAL A 215 27.50 -4.78 -38.84
CA VAL A 215 26.23 -4.47 -38.17
C VAL A 215 26.37 -3.16 -37.40
N SER A 216 25.55 -2.17 -37.75
CA SER A 216 25.49 -0.87 -37.08
C SER A 216 24.49 -0.92 -35.92
N ILE A 217 24.90 -0.53 -34.71
CA ILE A 217 24.05 -0.56 -33.52
C ILE A 217 23.91 0.86 -32.95
N ASP A 218 22.67 1.38 -32.91
CA ASP A 218 22.34 2.66 -32.31
C ASP A 218 21.54 2.45 -31.01
N LEU A 219 22.15 2.74 -29.86
CA LEU A 219 21.45 2.82 -28.58
C LEU A 219 21.02 4.28 -28.33
N ARG A 220 19.72 4.54 -28.33
CA ARG A 220 19.14 5.87 -28.02
C ARG A 220 18.64 5.93 -26.58
N VAL A 221 19.03 6.97 -25.83
CA VAL A 221 18.67 7.16 -24.41
C VAL A 221 18.29 8.61 -24.10
N SER A 222 17.14 8.80 -23.45
CA SER A 222 16.73 10.07 -22.83
C SER A 222 16.40 9.89 -21.34
N ALA A 223 16.58 10.95 -20.55
CA ALA A 223 16.16 11.03 -19.15
C ALA A 223 15.42 12.34 -18.88
N ASP A 224 14.30 12.27 -18.16
CA ASP A 224 13.55 13.46 -17.69
C ASP A 224 13.63 13.67 -16.17
N PHE A 225 14.06 12.65 -15.41
CA PHE A 225 14.12 12.67 -13.94
C PHE A 225 12.78 13.02 -13.28
N ALA A 226 11.68 12.62 -13.93
CA ALA A 226 10.34 12.83 -13.40
C ALA A 226 10.11 12.05 -12.11
N ASP A 227 9.47 12.71 -11.14
CA ASP A 227 9.01 12.05 -9.92
C ASP A 227 7.81 11.13 -10.24
N LEU A 228 7.71 9.99 -9.56
CA LEU A 228 6.65 9.00 -9.75
C LEU A 228 5.24 9.62 -9.66
N PHE A 229 5.03 10.60 -8.78
CA PHE A 229 3.75 11.29 -8.65
C PHE A 229 3.51 12.34 -9.76
N GLU A 230 4.56 12.86 -10.39
CA GLU A 230 4.45 13.69 -11.60
C GLU A 230 4.06 12.82 -12.80
N VAL A 231 4.66 11.62 -12.94
CA VAL A 231 4.31 10.65 -13.99
C VAL A 231 2.86 10.16 -13.87
N LYS A 232 2.42 9.67 -12.70
CA LYS A 232 1.04 9.15 -12.53
C LYS A 232 -0.02 10.19 -12.91
N ARG A 233 0.23 11.47 -12.62
CA ARG A 233 -0.65 12.61 -12.97
C ARG A 233 -0.49 13.12 -14.41
N GLY A 234 0.41 12.56 -15.22
CA GLY A 234 0.69 13.03 -16.58
C GLY A 234 1.32 14.43 -16.65
N VAL A 235 1.93 14.91 -15.56
CA VAL A 235 2.49 16.26 -15.44
C VAL A 235 3.98 16.24 -15.77
N ARG A 236 4.46 17.23 -16.54
CA ARG A 236 5.89 17.37 -16.84
C ARG A 236 6.69 17.78 -15.59
N PRO A 237 7.92 17.24 -15.39
CA PRO A 237 8.73 17.53 -14.22
C PRO A 237 9.04 19.01 -14.02
N ARG A 238 8.98 19.48 -12.76
CA ARG A 238 9.03 20.90 -12.41
C ARG A 238 10.43 21.40 -12.03
N GLY A 239 11.19 21.81 -13.05
CA GLY A 239 12.14 22.94 -12.91
C GLY A 239 13.50 22.65 -12.28
N GLY A 240 14.09 21.47 -12.52
CA GLY A 240 15.50 21.21 -12.23
C GLY A 240 16.44 21.41 -13.42
N LEU A 241 17.75 21.41 -13.15
CA LEU A 241 18.79 21.40 -14.18
C LEU A 241 19.13 19.96 -14.56
N VAL A 242 18.93 19.60 -15.83
CA VAL A 242 19.45 18.35 -16.43
C VAL A 242 20.75 18.65 -17.18
N ALA A 243 21.83 17.98 -16.79
CA ALA A 243 23.12 18.00 -17.46
C ALA A 243 23.37 16.67 -18.17
N PHE A 244 24.02 16.75 -19.34
CA PHE A 244 24.36 15.62 -20.20
C PHE A 244 25.84 15.75 -20.60
N GLY A 245 26.55 14.64 -20.72
CA GLY A 245 27.87 14.63 -21.34
C GLY A 245 28.46 13.23 -21.42
N ALA A 246 29.28 13.00 -22.45
CA ALA A 246 30.25 11.91 -22.43
C ALA A 246 31.29 12.17 -21.34
N VAL A 247 31.64 11.14 -20.56
CA VAL A 247 32.69 11.16 -19.56
C VAL A 247 33.50 9.89 -19.76
N GLU A 248 34.71 10.02 -20.29
CA GLU A 248 35.42 8.87 -20.89
C GLU A 248 34.48 8.23 -21.93
N ASP A 249 34.27 6.91 -21.88
CA ASP A 249 33.42 6.19 -22.83
C ASP A 249 31.95 6.01 -22.33
N ASP A 250 31.57 6.70 -21.24
CA ASP A 250 30.23 6.65 -20.65
C ASP A 250 29.35 7.85 -21.04
N LEU A 251 28.07 7.62 -21.36
CA LEU A 251 27.06 8.68 -21.41
C LEU A 251 26.49 8.93 -20.00
N VAL A 252 26.76 10.12 -19.45
CA VAL A 252 26.36 10.52 -18.10
C VAL A 252 25.24 11.56 -18.14
N LEU A 253 24.08 11.19 -17.58
CA LEU A 253 22.93 12.09 -17.39
C LEU A 253 22.79 12.42 -15.89
N ARG A 254 22.59 13.69 -15.54
CA ARG A 254 22.50 14.15 -14.14
C ARG A 254 21.40 15.20 -13.95
N TYR A 255 20.71 15.13 -12.81
CA TYR A 255 19.68 16.06 -12.38
C TYR A 255 20.05 16.73 -11.05
N GLN A 256 19.85 18.04 -10.96
CA GLN A 256 19.89 18.76 -9.70
C GLN A 256 18.78 19.81 -9.61
N ASN A 257 18.05 19.80 -8.49
CA ASN A 257 17.05 20.80 -8.14
C ASN A 257 17.04 21.01 -6.63
N ARG A 258 17.18 22.27 -6.17
CA ARG A 258 17.07 22.71 -4.76
C ARG A 258 17.79 21.90 -3.66
N GLY A 259 18.76 21.04 -4.03
CA GLY A 259 19.51 20.16 -3.13
C GLY A 259 19.29 18.66 -3.40
N PHE A 260 18.16 18.30 -4.01
CA PHE A 260 17.92 16.97 -4.56
C PHE A 260 18.85 16.72 -5.75
N ARG A 261 19.35 15.48 -5.85
CA ARG A 261 20.26 15.02 -6.90
C ARG A 261 19.95 13.58 -7.31
N ARG A 262 19.97 13.34 -8.62
CA ARG A 262 19.88 12.03 -9.27
C ARG A 262 20.76 12.03 -10.52
N GLY A 263 20.91 10.88 -11.14
CA GLY A 263 21.61 10.69 -12.41
C GLY A 263 21.60 9.23 -12.81
N VAL A 264 22.09 8.96 -14.01
CA VAL A 264 22.35 7.61 -14.53
C VAL A 264 23.57 7.66 -15.43
N LYS A 265 24.38 6.59 -15.38
CA LYS A 265 25.53 6.33 -16.24
C LYS A 265 25.12 5.24 -17.22
N ILE A 266 25.10 5.53 -18.50
CA ILE A 266 24.93 4.52 -19.55
C ILE A 266 26.32 4.14 -20.04
N HIS A 267 26.61 2.85 -19.96
CA HIS A 267 27.84 2.24 -20.41
C HIS A 267 27.51 1.16 -21.44
N VAL A 268 28.33 1.04 -22.47
CA VAL A 268 28.27 -0.03 -23.48
C VAL A 268 29.65 -0.68 -23.52
N ASP A 269 29.72 -2.01 -23.61
CA ASP A 269 30.99 -2.70 -23.87
C ASP A 269 31.50 -2.31 -25.28
N ARG A 270 32.65 -1.62 -25.36
CA ARG A 270 33.34 -1.22 -26.61
C ARG A 270 32.50 -0.28 -27.52
N PRO A 271 32.18 0.96 -27.09
CA PRO A 271 31.51 1.93 -27.95
C PRO A 271 32.48 2.54 -28.98
N ASP A 272 31.97 2.93 -30.15
CA ASP A 272 32.75 3.69 -31.15
C ASP A 272 32.53 5.21 -30.99
N GLU A 273 31.27 5.64 -30.84
CA GLU A 273 30.93 7.06 -30.61
C GLU A 273 29.87 7.24 -29.51
N VAL A 274 30.11 8.20 -28.60
CA VAL A 274 29.18 8.57 -27.51
C VAL A 274 28.58 9.94 -27.79
N PHE A 275 27.26 9.98 -28.01
CA PHE A 275 26.50 11.19 -28.29
C PHE A 275 25.79 11.73 -27.03
N ARG A 276 25.00 12.79 -27.20
CA ARG A 276 24.23 13.39 -26.09
C ARG A 276 22.97 12.59 -25.73
N ASP A 277 22.36 11.95 -26.72
CA ASP A 277 21.09 11.21 -26.63
C ASP A 277 21.23 9.74 -27.07
N GLY A 278 22.46 9.22 -27.10
CA GLY A 278 22.73 7.83 -27.45
C GLY A 278 24.22 7.45 -27.51
N ILE A 279 24.47 6.19 -27.84
CA ILE A 279 25.78 5.58 -28.08
C ILE A 279 25.68 4.76 -29.37
N HIS A 280 26.73 4.80 -30.19
CA HIS A 280 26.84 4.06 -31.46
C HIS A 280 28.06 3.13 -31.43
N LEU A 281 27.92 1.97 -32.06
CA LEU A 281 29.01 1.01 -32.26
C LEU A 281 28.77 0.11 -33.48
N VAL A 282 29.85 -0.48 -33.99
CA VAL A 282 29.83 -1.40 -35.13
C VAL A 282 30.37 -2.77 -34.75
N GLU A 283 29.59 -3.81 -35.03
CA GLU A 283 29.99 -5.22 -34.82
C GLU A 283 30.28 -5.90 -36.17
N HIS A 284 31.40 -6.62 -36.26
CA HIS A 284 31.76 -7.40 -37.44
C HIS A 284 31.59 -8.91 -37.16
N LEU A 285 30.52 -9.50 -37.67
CA LEU A 285 30.18 -10.91 -37.47
C LEU A 285 30.52 -11.75 -38.72
N GLY A 286 31.43 -12.72 -38.57
CA GLY A 286 31.68 -13.74 -39.59
C GLY A 286 30.47 -14.65 -39.84
N PRO A 287 30.51 -15.53 -40.85
CA PRO A 287 29.43 -16.47 -41.16
C PRO A 287 29.05 -17.33 -39.94
N HIS A 288 27.78 -17.32 -39.54
CA HIS A 288 27.28 -18.06 -38.37
C HIS A 288 28.02 -17.75 -37.06
N ALA A 289 28.61 -16.55 -36.95
CA ALA A 289 29.21 -16.05 -35.72
C ALA A 289 28.15 -15.41 -34.81
N THR A 290 28.41 -15.48 -33.50
CA THR A 290 27.66 -14.77 -32.47
C THR A 290 28.54 -13.71 -31.83
N SER A 291 27.99 -12.54 -31.52
CA SER A 291 28.62 -11.52 -30.68
C SER A 291 27.68 -11.13 -29.53
N THR A 292 28.25 -10.60 -28.44
CA THR A 292 27.51 -10.08 -27.28
C THR A 292 28.06 -8.72 -26.91
N VAL A 293 27.15 -7.76 -26.73
CA VAL A 293 27.42 -6.40 -26.24
C VAL A 293 26.58 -6.19 -24.98
N GLN A 294 27.22 -5.99 -23.82
CA GLN A 294 26.46 -5.64 -22.62
C GLN A 294 26.30 -4.11 -22.52
N VAL A 295 25.08 -3.69 -22.22
CA VAL A 295 24.73 -2.30 -21.87
C VAL A 295 24.36 -2.25 -20.39
N ARG A 296 24.88 -1.25 -19.67
CA ARG A 296 24.65 -1.07 -18.22
C ARG A 296 24.18 0.37 -17.94
N ALA A 297 23.01 0.52 -17.33
CA ALA A 297 22.43 1.79 -16.91
C ALA A 297 22.47 1.92 -15.38
N THR A 298 23.61 2.38 -14.85
CA THR A 298 23.88 2.45 -13.41
C THR A 298 23.36 3.76 -12.79
N PRO A 299 22.53 3.73 -11.74
CA PRO A 299 22.08 4.92 -11.01
C PRO A 299 23.24 5.73 -10.39
N LEU A 300 23.13 7.06 -10.41
CA LEU A 300 24.12 7.97 -9.82
C LEU A 300 23.47 8.86 -8.74
N THR A 301 23.69 8.53 -7.47
CA THR A 301 23.35 9.41 -6.35
C THR A 301 24.52 9.53 -5.35
N VAL A 302 24.40 10.46 -4.40
CA VAL A 302 25.48 10.77 -3.45
C VAL A 302 25.50 9.78 -2.26
N GLN A 303 24.43 9.00 -2.06
CA GLN A 303 24.31 8.04 -0.95
C GLN A 303 23.45 6.81 -1.34
N HIS A 304 24.10 5.80 -1.94
CA HIS A 304 23.65 4.39 -1.83
C HIS A 304 24.69 3.56 -1.05
N PRO A 305 24.67 3.59 0.30
CA PRO A 305 25.33 2.57 1.12
C PRO A 305 24.63 1.20 1.02
N TYR A 306 23.38 1.19 0.53
CA TYR A 306 22.46 0.06 0.55
C TYR A 306 22.25 -0.39 -0.89
N GLY A 307 22.89 -1.52 -1.24
CA GLY A 307 22.64 -2.15 -2.52
C GLY A 307 21.19 -2.61 -2.62
N VAL A 308 20.56 -2.34 -3.76
CA VAL A 308 19.40 -3.12 -4.19
C VAL A 308 19.88 -4.57 -4.24
N LEU A 309 19.08 -5.50 -3.68
CA LEU A 309 19.44 -6.91 -3.74
C LEU A 309 19.47 -7.36 -5.20
N SER A 310 20.41 -8.23 -5.54
CA SER A 310 20.36 -9.09 -6.72
C SER A 310 19.04 -9.84 -6.71
N GLY A 311 18.04 -9.32 -7.42
CA GLY A 311 16.64 -9.74 -7.29
C GLY A 311 16.51 -11.25 -7.43
N VAL A 312 17.13 -11.78 -8.49
CA VAL A 312 17.24 -13.20 -8.84
C VAL A 312 17.73 -14.07 -7.66
N GLU A 313 18.79 -13.69 -6.94
CA GLU A 313 19.36 -14.53 -5.87
C GLU A 313 18.43 -14.64 -4.66
N HIS A 314 17.79 -13.53 -4.28
CA HIS A 314 16.84 -13.49 -3.16
C HIS A 314 15.47 -14.06 -3.54
N GLN A 315 15.02 -13.86 -4.78
CA GLN A 315 13.84 -14.53 -5.35
C GLN A 315 14.04 -16.05 -5.31
N HIS A 316 15.18 -16.57 -5.80
CA HIS A 316 15.49 -17.99 -5.69
C HIS A 316 15.66 -18.46 -4.23
N ALA A 317 16.25 -17.67 -3.33
CA ALA A 317 16.37 -18.04 -1.92
C ALA A 317 15.01 -18.11 -1.19
N TRP A 318 14.08 -17.23 -1.56
CA TRP A 318 12.69 -17.20 -1.10
C TRP A 318 11.91 -18.39 -1.63
N LEU A 319 11.95 -18.63 -2.95
CA LEU A 319 11.25 -19.72 -3.63
C LEU A 319 11.76 -21.11 -3.25
N ARG A 320 13.05 -21.27 -2.94
CA ARG A 320 13.60 -22.51 -2.34
C ARG A 320 13.04 -22.84 -0.95
N ARG A 321 12.29 -21.92 -0.33
CA ARG A 321 11.59 -22.08 0.96
C ARG A 321 10.06 -22.03 0.83
N THR A 322 9.53 -22.03 -0.40
CA THR A 322 8.08 -22.15 -0.63
C THR A 322 7.59 -23.52 -0.15
N PRO A 323 6.55 -23.60 0.70
CA PRO A 323 5.96 -24.88 1.07
C PRO A 323 5.28 -25.55 -0.15
N PRO A 324 5.06 -26.88 -0.14
CA PRO A 324 4.20 -27.52 -1.13
C PRO A 324 2.80 -26.89 -1.10
N ALA A 325 2.13 -26.84 -2.26
CA ALA A 325 0.75 -26.38 -2.32
C ALA A 325 -0.16 -27.29 -1.49
N PRO A 326 -1.01 -26.74 -0.61
CA PRO A 326 -2.02 -27.53 0.09
C PRO A 326 -3.15 -27.94 -0.85
N ALA A 327 -3.93 -28.94 -0.47
CA ALA A 327 -5.04 -29.46 -1.30
C ALA A 327 -6.16 -28.44 -1.54
N SER A 328 -6.29 -27.44 -0.65
CA SER A 328 -7.32 -26.40 -0.68
C SER A 328 -7.11 -25.32 -1.75
N ILE A 329 -5.86 -25.07 -2.16
CA ILE A 329 -5.49 -23.98 -3.08
C ILE A 329 -5.00 -24.56 -4.42
N PRO A 330 -5.51 -24.08 -5.57
CA PRO A 330 -4.98 -24.46 -6.88
C PRO A 330 -3.46 -24.24 -6.96
N ALA A 331 -2.71 -25.29 -7.30
CA ALA A 331 -1.24 -25.27 -7.23
C ALA A 331 -0.58 -24.15 -8.05
N LEU A 332 -1.21 -23.72 -9.15
CA LEU A 332 -0.77 -22.57 -9.95
C LEU A 332 -0.90 -21.25 -9.17
N VAL A 333 -2.05 -21.00 -8.52
CA VAL A 333 -2.29 -19.83 -7.67
C VAL A 333 -1.30 -19.82 -6.50
N TRP A 334 -1.10 -20.96 -5.84
CA TRP A 334 -0.11 -21.09 -4.76
C TRP A 334 1.31 -20.73 -5.22
N GLN A 335 1.78 -21.32 -6.33
CA GLN A 335 3.09 -21.01 -6.89
C GLN A 335 3.21 -19.55 -7.30
N ARG A 336 2.14 -18.97 -7.86
CA ARG A 336 2.11 -17.57 -8.29
C ARG A 336 2.13 -16.60 -7.12
N SER A 337 1.38 -16.84 -6.05
CA SER A 337 1.47 -16.09 -4.78
C SER A 337 2.92 -15.98 -4.27
N TRP A 338 3.62 -17.11 -4.18
CA TRP A 338 5.00 -17.12 -3.70
C TRP A 338 5.99 -16.43 -4.66
N SER A 339 5.77 -16.58 -5.97
CA SER A 339 6.54 -15.87 -7.02
C SER A 339 6.34 -14.37 -6.94
N ASP A 340 5.09 -13.91 -6.87
CA ASP A 340 4.70 -12.51 -6.87
C ASP A 340 5.24 -11.79 -5.64
N LEU A 341 5.09 -12.37 -4.44
CA LEU A 341 5.74 -11.88 -3.23
C LEU A 341 7.27 -11.76 -3.38
N SER A 342 7.91 -12.72 -4.06
CA SER A 342 9.36 -12.70 -4.28
C SER A 342 9.84 -11.52 -5.13
N THR A 343 9.01 -11.06 -6.08
CA THR A 343 9.30 -9.88 -6.93
C THR A 343 9.11 -8.53 -6.22
N LEU A 344 8.40 -8.54 -5.08
CA LEU A 344 8.11 -7.37 -4.24
C LEU A 344 9.03 -7.29 -3.01
N LEU A 345 9.95 -8.25 -2.81
CA LEU A 345 10.91 -8.18 -1.70
C LEU A 345 11.89 -7.02 -1.89
N MET A 346 12.08 -6.28 -0.80
CA MET A 346 13.07 -5.21 -0.70
C MET A 346 13.94 -5.43 0.54
N ARG A 347 15.06 -4.71 0.61
CA ARG A 347 15.87 -4.58 1.82
C ARG A 347 15.72 -3.17 2.37
N ASP A 348 15.56 -3.03 3.68
CA ASP A 348 15.55 -1.69 4.27
C ASP A 348 16.94 -1.03 4.24
N ALA A 349 16.95 0.29 4.17
CA ALA A 349 18.14 1.13 4.04
C ALA A 349 18.71 1.60 5.39
N HIS A 350 18.51 0.82 6.46
CA HIS A 350 19.12 1.02 7.78
C HIS A 350 19.80 -0.29 8.21
N GLU A 351 20.74 -0.21 9.15
CA GLU A 351 21.52 -1.38 9.58
C GLU A 351 21.38 -1.70 11.07
N PRO A 352 21.48 -3.00 11.43
CA PRO A 352 21.44 -4.18 10.57
C PRO A 352 20.00 -4.66 10.32
N HIS A 353 19.77 -5.35 9.20
CA HIS A 353 18.48 -5.96 8.79
C HIS A 353 17.39 -4.91 8.41
N PRO A 354 16.28 -5.30 7.74
CA PRO A 354 15.87 -6.64 7.32
C PRO A 354 15.39 -6.73 5.84
N ILE A 355 14.80 -7.87 5.47
CA ILE A 355 13.93 -7.99 4.29
C ILE A 355 12.55 -7.43 4.64
N VAL A 356 11.95 -6.66 3.74
CA VAL A 356 10.56 -6.18 3.80
C VAL A 356 9.88 -6.45 2.46
N VAL A 357 8.57 -6.19 2.36
CA VAL A 357 7.80 -6.31 1.11
C VAL A 357 7.26 -4.94 0.69
N ALA A 358 7.35 -4.61 -0.59
CA ALA A 358 6.67 -3.47 -1.21
C ALA A 358 5.15 -3.71 -1.25
N ALA A 359 4.33 -2.65 -1.22
CA ALA A 359 2.89 -2.81 -1.41
C ALA A 359 2.57 -3.40 -2.81
N GLY A 360 3.20 -2.90 -3.88
CA GLY A 360 3.04 -3.50 -5.21
C GLY A 360 3.68 -2.74 -6.37
N SER A 361 3.78 -3.44 -7.49
CA SER A 361 4.46 -2.98 -8.71
C SER A 361 3.46 -2.47 -9.74
N PRO A 362 3.72 -1.33 -10.43
CA PRO A 362 4.93 -0.50 -10.32
C PRO A 362 4.87 0.63 -9.27
N TRP A 363 3.68 1.07 -8.87
CA TRP A 363 3.51 2.40 -8.25
C TRP A 363 3.84 2.48 -6.75
N PHE A 364 3.90 1.34 -6.08
CA PHE A 364 4.04 1.22 -4.63
C PHE A 364 5.24 0.34 -4.24
N MET A 365 6.34 0.45 -5.01
CA MET A 365 7.67 -0.14 -4.72
C MET A 365 8.38 0.59 -3.56
N ALA A 366 7.68 0.67 -2.43
CA ALA A 366 8.03 1.40 -1.22
C ALA A 366 7.47 0.66 0.00
N LEU A 367 8.01 0.94 1.20
CA LEU A 367 7.52 0.33 2.44
C LEU A 367 6.20 1.01 2.83
N PHE A 368 5.11 0.24 2.86
CA PHE A 368 3.78 0.69 3.28
C PHE A 368 3.41 -0.04 4.58
N GLY A 369 3.17 0.68 5.68
CA GLY A 369 2.99 0.06 6.99
C GLY A 369 1.84 -0.94 7.02
N ARG A 370 0.63 -0.46 6.70
CA ARG A 370 -0.60 -1.26 6.59
C ARG A 370 -0.44 -2.47 5.66
N ASP A 371 -0.10 -2.23 4.41
CA ASP A 371 -0.02 -3.26 3.36
C ASP A 371 1.03 -4.33 3.68
N SER A 372 2.21 -3.93 4.16
CA SER A 372 3.26 -4.86 4.61
C SER A 372 2.86 -5.62 5.87
N LEU A 373 2.11 -5.02 6.80
CA LEU A 373 1.60 -5.70 8.01
C LEU A 373 0.50 -6.71 7.70
N ILE A 374 -0.44 -6.38 6.80
CA ILE A 374 -1.46 -7.33 6.30
C ILE A 374 -0.76 -8.49 5.59
N THR A 375 0.13 -8.21 4.63
CA THR A 375 0.93 -9.25 3.95
C THR A 375 1.72 -10.11 4.95
N SER A 376 2.22 -9.50 6.05
CA SER A 376 2.93 -10.22 7.10
C SER A 376 2.03 -11.19 7.86
N LEU A 377 0.79 -10.81 8.16
CA LEU A 377 -0.22 -11.69 8.79
C LEU A 377 -0.64 -12.83 7.85
N GLU A 378 -0.84 -12.53 6.56
CA GLU A 378 -1.23 -13.51 5.53
C GLU A 378 -0.13 -14.56 5.24
N THR A 379 1.15 -14.18 5.35
CA THR A 379 2.30 -15.06 5.12
C THR A 379 2.82 -15.76 6.38
N LEU A 380 2.37 -15.31 7.56
CA LEU A 380 2.97 -15.63 8.87
C LEU A 380 3.12 -17.12 9.19
N PRO A 381 2.11 -17.98 8.96
CA PRO A 381 2.17 -19.41 9.30
C PRO A 381 3.22 -20.19 8.49
N TYR A 382 3.75 -19.56 7.43
CA TYR A 382 4.74 -20.13 6.54
C TYR A 382 6.10 -19.41 6.64
N ARG A 383 6.13 -18.09 6.89
CA ARG A 383 7.33 -17.23 6.82
C ARG A 383 7.33 -16.08 7.84
N THR A 384 7.63 -16.40 9.10
CA THR A 384 7.86 -15.40 10.16
C THR A 384 9.03 -14.43 9.87
N ASP A 385 9.97 -14.79 9.01
CA ASP A 385 11.13 -13.94 8.66
C ASP A 385 10.76 -12.68 7.87
N LEU A 386 9.66 -12.68 7.10
CA LEU A 386 9.13 -11.46 6.49
C LEU A 386 8.51 -10.53 7.55
N ALA A 387 7.67 -11.08 8.42
CA ALA A 387 6.97 -10.32 9.45
C ALA A 387 7.92 -9.69 10.47
N VAL A 388 8.92 -10.44 10.95
CA VAL A 388 10.02 -9.91 11.78
C VAL A 388 10.69 -8.71 11.11
N GLY A 389 10.92 -8.79 9.81
CA GLY A 389 11.54 -7.71 9.06
C GLY A 389 10.66 -6.47 8.93
N VAL A 390 9.39 -6.64 8.55
CA VAL A 390 8.41 -5.54 8.49
C VAL A 390 8.28 -4.87 9.87
N LEU A 391 8.14 -5.66 10.94
CA LEU A 391 8.06 -5.15 12.32
C LEU A 391 9.32 -4.36 12.72
N GLN A 392 10.52 -4.84 12.41
CA GLN A 392 11.76 -4.12 12.70
C GLN A 392 11.86 -2.81 11.91
N ALA A 393 11.57 -2.82 10.61
CA ALA A 393 11.66 -1.65 9.74
C ALA A 393 10.61 -0.56 10.09
N LEU A 394 9.45 -0.95 10.62
CA LEU A 394 8.42 -0.04 11.12
C LEU A 394 8.72 0.44 12.55
N ALA A 395 9.24 -0.41 13.44
CA ALA A 395 9.65 -0.01 14.80
C ALA A 395 10.78 1.05 14.79
N LEU A 396 11.70 0.96 13.82
CA LEU A 396 12.74 1.97 13.56
C LEU A 396 12.20 3.32 13.06
N ARG A 397 10.91 3.38 12.66
CA ARG A 397 10.23 4.56 12.10
C ARG A 397 8.90 4.86 12.79
N GLN A 398 8.71 4.35 13.99
CA GLN A 398 7.56 4.70 14.81
C GLN A 398 7.71 6.15 15.27
N GLY A 399 6.62 6.92 15.22
CA GLY A 399 6.63 8.34 15.52
C GLY A 399 7.12 8.65 16.94
N LEU A 400 7.86 9.75 17.07
CA LEU A 400 8.49 10.24 18.29
C LEU A 400 8.11 11.69 18.62
N VAL A 401 7.60 12.45 17.65
CA VAL A 401 7.15 13.83 17.80
C VAL A 401 5.77 14.06 17.17
N ASP A 402 5.11 15.15 17.54
CA ASP A 402 3.92 15.63 16.84
C ASP A 402 4.33 16.54 15.67
N ASP A 403 4.11 16.09 14.43
CA ASP A 403 4.34 16.88 13.21
C ASP A 403 3.10 16.86 12.29
N PRO A 404 2.38 17.99 12.15
CA PRO A 404 1.17 18.07 11.33
C PRO A 404 1.41 18.03 9.81
N VAL A 405 2.67 18.05 9.33
CA VAL A 405 3.00 17.94 7.89
C VAL A 405 3.12 16.47 7.47
N THR A 406 3.79 15.66 8.29
CA THR A 406 3.94 14.21 8.08
C THR A 406 2.79 13.39 8.70
N LEU A 407 1.98 14.02 9.55
CA LEU A 407 1.00 13.41 10.46
C LEU A 407 1.63 12.51 11.55
N GLU A 408 2.93 12.70 11.82
CA GLU A 408 3.62 11.99 12.91
C GLU A 408 3.00 12.36 14.26
N GLN A 409 2.84 11.34 15.11
CA GLN A 409 2.48 11.46 16.53
C GLN A 409 3.30 10.42 17.30
N PRO A 410 3.65 10.65 18.58
CA PRO A 410 4.33 9.66 19.41
C PRO A 410 3.61 8.30 19.42
N GLY A 411 4.32 7.23 19.05
CA GLY A 411 3.80 5.86 19.01
C GLY A 411 3.10 5.44 17.71
N ARG A 412 2.80 6.37 16.79
CA ARG A 412 2.12 6.07 15.52
C ARG A 412 3.04 5.31 14.55
N ILE A 413 2.50 4.34 13.81
CA ILE A 413 3.22 3.59 12.77
C ILE A 413 3.02 4.28 11.40
N PRO A 414 4.04 4.36 10.52
CA PRO A 414 3.93 5.10 9.26
C PRO A 414 3.05 4.40 8.21
N HIS A 415 2.38 5.21 7.41
CA HIS A 415 1.62 4.81 6.22
C HIS A 415 2.56 4.40 5.08
N GLU A 416 3.46 5.29 4.64
CA GLU A 416 4.44 5.00 3.57
C GLU A 416 5.81 5.65 3.82
N VAL A 417 6.87 5.05 3.25
CA VAL A 417 8.25 5.58 3.28
C VAL A 417 8.75 5.78 1.84
N ARG A 418 8.91 7.04 1.44
CA ARG A 418 9.21 7.49 0.07
C ARG A 418 10.57 8.18 -0.06
N ARG A 419 11.14 8.15 -1.26
CA ARG A 419 12.52 8.54 -1.55
C ARG A 419 12.67 9.58 -2.67
N GLY A 420 11.61 9.80 -3.46
CA GLY A 420 11.52 10.77 -4.56
C GLY A 420 11.80 12.22 -4.21
N GLU A 421 11.59 13.11 -5.18
CA GLU A 421 11.73 14.55 -4.96
C GLU A 421 10.47 15.13 -4.33
N ALA A 422 9.28 14.77 -4.82
CA ALA A 422 8.01 15.42 -4.46
C ALA A 422 7.78 15.44 -2.94
N VAL A 423 8.04 14.32 -2.28
CA VAL A 423 7.91 14.15 -0.82
C VAL A 423 8.93 14.93 0.01
N ARG A 424 9.99 15.44 -0.63
CA ARG A 424 11.07 16.25 -0.02
C ARG A 424 10.96 17.75 -0.34
N ARG A 425 9.99 18.17 -1.16
CA ARG A 425 9.74 19.59 -1.46
C ARG A 425 9.02 20.25 -0.26
N PRO A 426 9.13 21.58 -0.03
CA PRO A 426 8.48 22.25 1.10
C PRO A 426 6.94 22.21 1.10
N ASP A 427 6.34 21.84 -0.03
CA ASP A 427 4.91 21.59 -0.25
C ASP A 427 4.55 20.09 -0.24
N GLY A 428 5.53 19.19 -0.04
CA GLY A 428 5.32 17.75 0.09
C GLY A 428 5.00 17.30 1.53
N TRP A 429 4.71 16.01 1.68
CA TRP A 429 4.21 15.38 2.91
C TRP A 429 5.28 14.60 3.70
N GLY A 430 6.56 14.79 3.37
CA GLY A 430 7.70 14.17 4.04
C GLY A 430 8.08 12.77 3.54
N ALA A 431 9.34 12.37 3.76
CA ALA A 431 9.88 11.09 3.31
C ALA A 431 9.37 9.88 4.11
N THR A 432 8.83 10.11 5.30
CA THR A 432 8.03 9.15 6.07
C THR A 432 6.69 9.84 6.32
N PHE A 433 5.60 9.19 5.94
CA PHE A 433 4.24 9.70 6.10
C PHE A 433 3.46 8.81 7.06
N TYR A 434 2.63 9.39 7.91
CA TYR A 434 1.88 8.67 8.96
C TYR A 434 0.36 8.80 8.79
N GLY A 435 -0.15 9.10 7.60
CA GLY A 435 -1.60 9.16 7.31
C GLY A 435 -2.31 7.80 7.29
N THR A 436 -2.15 7.01 8.34
CA THR A 436 -2.77 5.71 8.61
C THR A 436 -3.30 5.67 10.04
N VAL A 437 -4.47 5.06 10.27
CA VAL A 437 -4.97 4.73 11.61
C VAL A 437 -4.98 3.22 11.88
N ASP A 438 -4.95 2.39 10.83
CA ASP A 438 -4.95 0.94 10.91
C ASP A 438 -3.55 0.32 11.12
N ALA A 439 -2.48 0.93 10.61
CA ALA A 439 -1.13 0.36 10.74
C ALA A 439 -0.65 0.26 12.20
N THR A 440 -1.06 1.18 13.09
CA THR A 440 -0.66 1.16 14.50
C THR A 440 -1.25 -0.03 15.28
N PRO A 441 -2.57 -0.32 15.27
CA PRO A 441 -3.10 -1.54 15.87
C PRO A 441 -2.69 -2.82 15.10
N LEU A 442 -2.58 -2.78 13.76
CA LEU A 442 -2.07 -3.91 12.98
C LEU A 442 -0.63 -4.28 13.37
N PHE A 443 0.21 -3.30 13.73
CA PHE A 443 1.57 -3.58 14.20
C PHE A 443 1.57 -4.41 15.49
N VAL A 444 0.75 -4.03 16.48
CA VAL A 444 0.60 -4.75 17.75
C VAL A 444 0.09 -6.18 17.52
N LEU A 445 -0.90 -6.34 16.64
CA LEU A 445 -1.40 -7.65 16.21
C LEU A 445 -0.31 -8.51 15.57
N THR A 446 0.47 -7.95 14.63
CA THR A 446 1.53 -8.69 13.94
C THR A 446 2.69 -9.07 14.88
N VAL A 447 2.99 -8.29 15.93
CA VAL A 447 3.95 -8.72 16.98
C VAL A 447 3.43 -9.95 17.74
N ALA A 448 2.16 -9.92 18.17
CA ALA A 448 1.56 -11.02 18.93
C ALA A 448 1.36 -12.29 18.09
N GLU A 449 0.93 -12.14 16.84
CA GLU A 449 0.81 -13.28 15.92
C GLU A 449 2.19 -13.83 15.52
N ALA A 450 3.23 -12.99 15.37
CA ALA A 450 4.57 -13.48 15.08
C ALA A 450 5.11 -14.33 16.24
N TRP A 451 4.81 -13.96 17.48
CA TRP A 451 5.08 -14.75 18.66
C TRP A 451 4.30 -16.08 18.67
N ARG A 452 2.98 -16.05 18.44
CA ARG A 452 2.11 -17.24 18.34
C ARG A 452 2.57 -18.23 17.26
N ASN A 453 3.16 -17.72 16.17
CA ASN A 453 3.75 -18.50 15.08
C ASN A 453 5.23 -18.88 15.32
N GLY A 454 5.73 -18.80 16.55
CA GLY A 454 7.03 -19.36 16.95
C GLY A 454 8.26 -18.51 16.63
N THR A 455 8.11 -17.19 16.50
CA THR A 455 9.25 -16.26 16.41
C THR A 455 10.10 -16.31 17.69
N ASP A 456 11.42 -16.15 17.55
CA ASP A 456 12.38 -16.13 18.67
C ASP A 456 11.94 -15.15 19.78
N PRO A 457 11.82 -15.61 21.06
CA PRO A 457 11.42 -14.75 22.17
C PRO A 457 12.28 -13.48 22.32
N HIS A 458 13.57 -13.53 21.98
CA HIS A 458 14.45 -12.35 22.04
C HIS A 458 14.12 -11.32 20.96
N VAL A 459 13.65 -11.76 19.79
CA VAL A 459 13.21 -10.87 18.70
C VAL A 459 11.87 -10.22 19.07
N VAL A 460 10.93 -11.00 19.62
CA VAL A 460 9.63 -10.47 20.10
C VAL A 460 9.87 -9.48 21.25
N ALA A 461 10.68 -9.83 22.25
CA ALA A 461 11.00 -8.97 23.39
C ALA A 461 11.65 -7.64 22.98
N ALA A 462 12.43 -7.60 21.90
CA ALA A 462 13.00 -6.38 21.34
C ALA A 462 11.96 -5.46 20.66
N LEU A 463 10.81 -6.01 20.23
CA LEU A 463 9.71 -5.27 19.61
C LEU A 463 8.66 -4.79 20.62
N LEU A 464 8.54 -5.41 21.79
CA LEU A 464 7.58 -5.00 22.83
C LEU A 464 7.64 -3.50 23.19
N PRO A 465 8.81 -2.83 23.31
CA PRO A 465 8.85 -1.39 23.57
C PRO A 465 8.24 -0.52 22.47
N ALA A 466 8.11 -1.03 21.24
CA ALA A 466 7.38 -0.36 20.16
C ALA A 466 5.88 -0.71 20.18
N ALA A 467 5.51 -1.95 20.50
CA ALA A 467 4.12 -2.37 20.65
C ALA A 467 3.42 -1.64 21.81
N GLU A 468 4.09 -1.47 22.95
CA GLU A 468 3.58 -0.69 24.09
C GLU A 468 3.32 0.78 23.68
N ARG A 469 4.25 1.42 22.96
CA ARG A 469 4.04 2.78 22.43
C ARG A 469 2.91 2.87 21.40
N ALA A 470 2.69 1.81 20.62
CA ALA A 470 1.55 1.75 19.69
C ALA A 470 0.22 1.66 20.45
N VAL A 471 0.18 0.98 21.60
CA VAL A 471 -0.97 0.97 22.50
C VAL A 471 -1.14 2.31 23.25
N ASP A 472 -0.05 2.96 23.65
CA ASP A 472 -0.10 4.33 24.21
C ASP A 472 -0.65 5.35 23.17
N TRP A 473 -0.41 5.13 21.87
CA TRP A 473 -1.03 5.92 20.80
C TRP A 473 -2.54 5.64 20.67
N ILE A 474 -2.94 4.36 20.64
CA ILE A 474 -4.35 3.93 20.55
C ILE A 474 -5.18 4.47 21.73
N LEU A 475 -4.61 4.49 22.94
CA LEU A 475 -5.27 4.96 24.17
C LEU A 475 -5.03 6.45 24.47
N GLY A 476 -4.59 7.22 23.46
CA GLY A 476 -4.12 8.59 23.62
C GLY A 476 -4.26 9.39 22.31
N PRO A 477 -3.17 9.81 21.64
CA PRO A 477 -3.25 10.65 20.42
C PRO A 477 -4.08 10.12 19.24
N GLY A 478 -4.48 8.85 19.21
CA GLY A 478 -5.43 8.29 18.25
C GLY A 478 -6.92 8.43 18.62
N ASP A 479 -7.23 8.65 19.90
CA ASP A 479 -8.57 8.84 20.52
C ASP A 479 -8.63 10.30 21.06
N PRO A 480 -8.89 11.30 20.19
CA PRO A 480 -8.59 12.70 20.46
C PRO A 480 -9.59 13.39 21.39
N ASP A 481 -10.80 12.84 21.56
CA ASP A 481 -11.84 13.37 22.47
C ASP A 481 -12.07 12.48 23.71
N GLY A 482 -11.65 11.21 23.66
CA GLY A 482 -11.72 10.25 24.77
C GLY A 482 -12.99 9.39 24.79
N ASP A 483 -13.74 9.30 23.69
CA ASP A 483 -14.92 8.43 23.57
C ASP A 483 -14.54 6.94 23.53
N GLY A 484 -13.33 6.62 23.07
CA GLY A 484 -12.76 5.27 23.01
C GLY A 484 -12.52 4.73 21.60
N PHE A 485 -12.93 5.42 20.54
CA PHE A 485 -12.63 5.07 19.15
C PHE A 485 -11.40 5.79 18.61
N VAL A 486 -10.68 5.13 17.70
CA VAL A 486 -9.54 5.73 16.97
C VAL A 486 -10.04 6.42 15.71
N GLU A 487 -9.67 7.70 15.56
CA GLU A 487 -10.18 8.61 14.54
C GLU A 487 -9.13 9.13 13.55
N TYR A 488 -9.58 9.64 12.41
CA TYR A 488 -8.81 10.56 11.57
C TYR A 488 -9.64 11.80 11.15
N PRO A 489 -9.02 12.98 10.92
CA PRO A 489 -9.73 14.26 10.74
C PRO A 489 -10.47 14.42 9.40
N GLY A 490 -10.55 13.38 8.57
CA GLY A 490 -11.18 13.43 7.25
C GLY A 490 -10.52 14.41 6.25
N THR A 491 -11.33 14.96 5.34
CA THR A 491 -10.86 15.92 4.31
C THR A 491 -10.54 17.30 4.92
N VAL A 492 -9.29 17.53 5.32
CA VAL A 492 -8.83 18.86 5.76
C VAL A 492 -8.53 19.76 4.56
N HIS A 493 -9.39 20.74 4.30
CA HIS A 493 -9.24 21.68 3.18
C HIS A 493 -7.94 22.50 3.26
N GLY A 494 -6.97 22.19 2.37
CA GLY A 494 -5.75 22.98 2.18
C GLY A 494 -4.46 22.37 2.75
N HIS A 495 -4.47 21.10 3.17
CA HIS A 495 -3.27 20.36 3.55
C HIS A 495 -2.93 19.23 2.57
N ALA A 496 -1.66 18.81 2.56
CA ALA A 496 -1.19 17.68 1.78
C ALA A 496 -1.35 16.40 2.60
N GLY A 497 -2.12 15.45 2.10
CA GLY A 497 -2.39 14.18 2.79
C GLY A 497 -3.59 13.44 2.21
N LEU A 498 -3.83 12.24 2.72
CA LEU A 498 -5.00 11.42 2.40
C LEU A 498 -6.23 11.90 3.17
N ALA A 499 -7.36 12.02 2.48
CA ALA A 499 -8.63 12.39 3.10
C ALA A 499 -9.25 11.25 3.93
N ASN A 500 -8.97 9.98 3.58
CA ASN A 500 -9.31 8.81 4.39
C ASN A 500 -8.01 8.08 4.79
N GLN A 501 -7.89 7.67 6.07
CA GLN A 501 -6.64 7.12 6.63
C GLN A 501 -6.76 5.65 7.09
N ALA A 502 -7.85 4.98 6.71
CA ALA A 502 -7.98 3.53 6.79
C ALA A 502 -7.72 2.88 5.42
N TRP A 503 -7.75 1.55 5.31
CA TRP A 503 -7.40 0.82 4.10
C TRP A 503 -8.11 1.27 2.81
N LYS A 504 -9.36 1.75 2.92
CA LYS A 504 -10.06 2.45 1.85
C LYS A 504 -9.71 3.94 1.84
N ASP A 505 -8.50 4.26 1.39
CA ASP A 505 -7.87 5.59 1.50
C ASP A 505 -8.26 6.62 0.40
N SER A 506 -9.04 6.23 -0.62
CA SER A 506 -9.50 7.19 -1.65
C SER A 506 -10.42 8.27 -1.06
N ASP A 507 -10.33 9.50 -1.57
CA ASP A 507 -11.05 10.69 -1.08
C ASP A 507 -12.57 10.51 -0.91
N ASP A 508 -13.14 9.52 -1.59
CA ASP A 508 -14.57 9.30 -1.74
C ASP A 508 -15.09 7.99 -1.12
N ALA A 509 -14.24 7.24 -0.41
CA ALA A 509 -14.52 5.88 0.04
C ALA A 509 -15.61 5.74 1.12
N ILE A 510 -15.74 6.74 2.00
CA ILE A 510 -16.65 6.72 3.15
C ILE A 510 -17.89 7.55 2.82
N ARG A 511 -19.01 6.88 2.59
CA ARG A 511 -20.25 7.50 2.10
C ARG A 511 -21.49 7.04 2.86
N HIS A 512 -22.45 7.94 3.02
CA HIS A 512 -23.79 7.65 3.53
C HIS A 512 -24.67 6.97 2.45
N PRO A 513 -25.85 6.42 2.83
CA PRO A 513 -26.75 5.74 1.88
C PRO A 513 -27.32 6.60 0.74
N ASP A 514 -27.25 7.93 0.84
CA ASP A 514 -27.63 8.86 -0.24
C ASP A 514 -26.46 9.15 -1.22
N GLY A 515 -25.27 8.61 -0.95
CA GLY A 515 -24.05 8.81 -1.73
C GLY A 515 -23.21 10.02 -1.29
N SER A 516 -23.64 10.82 -0.30
CA SER A 516 -22.85 11.91 0.27
C SER A 516 -21.61 11.38 1.01
N ILE A 517 -20.51 12.14 1.00
CA ILE A 517 -19.23 11.75 1.63
C ILE A 517 -19.26 12.16 3.10
N ALA A 518 -18.90 11.23 4.00
CA ALA A 518 -18.83 11.50 5.43
C ALA A 518 -17.83 12.61 5.75
N GLN A 519 -18.13 13.44 6.75
CA GLN A 519 -17.27 14.55 7.17
C GLN A 519 -16.53 14.18 8.45
N GLY A 520 -15.28 14.65 8.57
CA GLY A 520 -14.38 14.30 9.67
C GLY A 520 -14.67 15.04 10.98
N PRO A 521 -14.24 14.50 12.14
CA PRO A 521 -13.50 13.24 12.31
C PRO A 521 -14.26 11.97 11.89
N ILE A 522 -13.55 10.87 11.60
CA ILE A 522 -14.13 9.60 11.15
C ILE A 522 -13.49 8.44 11.91
N ALA A 523 -14.33 7.62 12.54
CA ALA A 523 -13.97 6.34 13.13
C ALA A 523 -14.52 5.18 12.28
N THR A 524 -13.69 4.53 11.44
CA THR A 524 -14.12 3.38 10.62
C THR A 524 -14.13 2.09 11.44
N VAL A 525 -15.08 1.20 11.16
CA VAL A 525 -15.41 0.08 12.06
C VAL A 525 -14.31 -0.99 12.14
N GLU A 526 -13.59 -1.25 11.03
CA GLU A 526 -12.48 -2.21 11.00
C GLU A 526 -11.28 -1.73 11.82
N VAL A 527 -11.04 -0.42 11.90
CA VAL A 527 -9.98 0.16 12.74
C VAL A 527 -10.29 -0.10 14.21
N GLN A 528 -11.56 0.08 14.62
CA GLN A 528 -11.98 -0.20 16.01
C GLN A 528 -11.85 -1.70 16.32
N ALA A 529 -12.13 -2.56 15.33
CA ALA A 529 -11.94 -4.00 15.45
C ALA A 529 -10.47 -4.40 15.60
N TYR A 530 -9.56 -3.75 14.87
CA TYR A 530 -8.11 -3.91 15.05
C TYR A 530 -7.66 -3.39 16.41
N CYS A 531 -8.14 -2.24 16.87
CA CYS A 531 -7.81 -1.68 18.20
C CYS A 531 -8.28 -2.61 19.34
N HIS A 532 -9.49 -3.15 19.28
CA HIS A 532 -9.98 -4.16 20.23
C HIS A 532 -9.01 -5.35 20.32
N ALA A 533 -8.69 -5.94 19.17
CA ALA A 533 -7.84 -7.13 19.12
C ALA A 533 -6.38 -6.81 19.51
N ALA A 534 -5.86 -5.63 19.17
CA ALA A 534 -4.54 -5.14 19.56
C ALA A 534 -4.42 -4.96 21.09
N LEU A 535 -5.44 -4.41 21.75
CA LEU A 535 -5.46 -4.26 23.21
C LEU A 535 -5.46 -5.64 23.90
N GLY A 536 -6.24 -6.60 23.40
CA GLY A 536 -6.21 -7.99 23.87
C GLY A 536 -4.85 -8.67 23.65
N ALA A 537 -4.28 -8.52 22.45
CA ALA A 537 -2.99 -9.09 22.07
C ALA A 537 -1.82 -8.54 22.88
N MET A 538 -1.79 -7.23 23.15
CA MET A 538 -0.78 -6.63 24.03
C MET A 538 -0.97 -7.06 25.50
N ALA A 539 -2.20 -7.32 25.94
CA ALA A 539 -2.45 -7.90 27.26
C ALA A 539 -1.86 -9.32 27.38
N ASP A 540 -2.07 -10.18 26.39
CA ASP A 540 -1.46 -11.52 26.35
C ASP A 540 0.08 -11.42 26.38
N LEU A 541 0.67 -10.57 25.53
CA LEU A 541 2.13 -10.35 25.50
C LEU A 541 2.68 -9.85 26.85
N ARG A 542 1.97 -8.96 27.55
CA ARG A 542 2.37 -8.49 28.89
C ARG A 542 2.38 -9.61 29.92
N GLU A 543 1.44 -10.54 29.83
CA GLU A 543 1.32 -11.69 30.74
C GLU A 543 2.41 -12.75 30.43
N GLU A 544 2.66 -13.04 29.16
CA GLU A 544 3.63 -14.05 28.71
C GLU A 544 5.09 -13.61 28.86
N PHE A 545 5.41 -12.34 28.60
CA PHE A 545 6.76 -11.78 28.78
C PHE A 545 6.97 -11.08 30.14
N GLY A 546 5.92 -10.97 30.96
CA GLY A 546 5.98 -10.38 32.30
C GLY A 546 6.29 -8.88 32.33
N THR A 547 5.94 -8.13 31.27
CA THR A 547 6.31 -6.71 31.13
C THR A 547 5.35 -5.73 31.82
N GLY A 548 4.15 -6.16 32.20
CA GLY A 548 3.18 -5.30 32.88
C GLY A 548 1.90 -6.01 33.32
N ASP A 549 0.97 -5.26 33.90
CA ASP A 549 -0.37 -5.76 34.24
C ASP A 549 -1.22 -5.88 32.95
N PRO A 550 -1.76 -7.06 32.61
CA PRO A 550 -2.68 -7.23 31.49
C PRO A 550 -4.10 -6.74 31.80
N GLY A 551 -4.50 -6.68 33.07
CA GLY A 551 -5.87 -6.40 33.50
C GLY A 551 -6.50 -5.13 32.91
N PRO A 552 -5.83 -3.96 32.98
CA PRO A 552 -6.33 -2.72 32.40
C PRO A 552 -6.54 -2.78 30.89
N LEU A 553 -5.68 -3.51 30.16
CA LEU A 553 -5.83 -3.70 28.71
C LEU A 553 -6.97 -4.66 28.38
N ARG A 554 -7.11 -5.78 29.12
CA ARG A 554 -8.27 -6.69 28.98
C ARG A 554 -9.59 -5.96 29.28
N GLN A 555 -9.60 -5.05 30.27
CA GLN A 555 -10.78 -4.23 30.56
C GLN A 555 -11.10 -3.21 29.45
N ARG A 556 -10.08 -2.52 28.90
CA ARG A 556 -10.26 -1.59 27.77
C ARG A 556 -10.73 -2.31 26.50
N ALA A 557 -10.18 -3.48 26.21
CA ALA A 557 -10.61 -4.32 25.09
C ALA A 557 -12.09 -4.71 25.22
N ALA A 558 -12.53 -5.22 26.38
CA ALA A 558 -13.92 -5.58 26.61
C ALA A 558 -14.87 -4.38 26.46
N ALA A 559 -14.53 -3.22 27.04
CA ALA A 559 -15.33 -2.00 26.93
C ALA A 559 -15.42 -1.49 25.47
N LEU A 560 -14.34 -1.60 24.68
CA LEU A 560 -14.34 -1.25 23.27
C LEU A 560 -15.19 -2.23 22.44
N ALA A 561 -15.16 -3.53 22.73
CA ALA A 561 -16.03 -4.51 22.07
C ALA A 561 -17.51 -4.22 22.34
N ASP A 562 -17.90 -3.95 23.59
CA ASP A 562 -19.25 -3.53 23.97
C ASP A 562 -19.66 -2.23 23.25
N ALA A 563 -18.76 -1.23 23.19
CA ALA A 563 -19.01 0.06 22.53
C ALA A 563 -19.16 -0.06 21.01
N ILE A 564 -18.38 -0.92 20.34
CA ILE A 564 -18.57 -1.24 18.91
C ILE A 564 -19.95 -1.88 18.69
N ASP A 565 -20.33 -2.81 19.56
CA ASP A 565 -21.62 -3.52 19.47
C ASP A 565 -22.83 -2.59 19.74
N GLU A 566 -22.69 -1.58 20.61
CA GLU A 566 -23.72 -0.57 20.86
C GLU A 566 -23.78 0.52 19.76
N ARG A 567 -22.64 1.09 19.36
CA ARG A 567 -22.58 2.30 18.51
C ARG A 567 -22.68 2.01 17.01
N PHE A 568 -22.15 0.87 16.54
CA PHE A 568 -22.04 0.60 15.09
C PHE A 568 -23.10 -0.36 14.54
N TRP A 569 -23.73 -1.23 15.34
CA TRP A 569 -24.65 -2.24 14.80
C TRP A 569 -25.98 -1.66 14.29
N LEU A 570 -26.44 -2.18 13.15
CA LEU A 570 -27.65 -1.74 12.45
C LEU A 570 -28.61 -2.93 12.31
N ASP A 571 -29.57 -3.03 13.24
CA ASP A 571 -30.52 -4.15 13.26
C ASP A 571 -31.46 -4.22 12.04
N ASP A 572 -31.68 -3.10 11.33
CA ASP A 572 -32.45 -3.09 10.07
C ASP A 572 -31.64 -3.62 8.87
N ASP A 573 -30.30 -3.61 8.95
CA ASP A 573 -29.37 -3.85 7.83
C ASP A 573 -28.56 -5.15 7.98
N ASP A 574 -28.75 -5.90 9.09
CA ASP A 574 -28.02 -7.11 9.49
C ASP A 574 -26.47 -6.94 9.50
N CYS A 575 -26.00 -5.71 9.74
CA CYS A 575 -24.60 -5.32 9.55
C CYS A 575 -24.12 -4.31 10.60
N TYR A 576 -22.79 -4.12 10.70
CA TYR A 576 -22.22 -2.95 11.34
C TYR A 576 -22.10 -1.79 10.33
N ALA A 577 -22.28 -0.56 10.81
CA ALA A 577 -22.05 0.67 10.06
C ALA A 577 -20.60 0.77 9.57
N LEU A 578 -20.38 1.44 8.43
CA LEU A 578 -19.06 1.64 7.85
C LEU A 578 -18.14 2.47 8.77
N ALA A 579 -18.70 3.51 9.39
CA ALA A 579 -18.00 4.43 10.27
C ALA A 579 -18.97 5.17 11.21
N LEU A 580 -18.44 5.91 12.18
CA LEU A 580 -19.07 7.13 12.70
C LEU A 580 -18.54 8.35 11.93
N ASP A 581 -19.38 9.37 11.73
CA ASP A 581 -18.99 10.68 11.19
C ASP A 581 -18.73 11.72 12.30
N GLY A 582 -18.23 12.91 11.95
CA GLY A 582 -17.90 13.98 12.88
C GLY A 582 -19.10 14.67 13.57
N ASP A 583 -20.33 14.21 13.33
CA ASP A 583 -21.52 14.52 14.14
C ASP A 583 -21.89 13.31 15.05
N GLU A 584 -20.95 12.39 15.29
CA GLU A 584 -21.09 11.11 16.01
C GLU A 584 -22.07 10.09 15.38
N ARG A 585 -22.49 10.29 14.12
CA ARG A 585 -23.58 9.50 13.50
C ARG A 585 -23.07 8.26 12.77
N PRO A 586 -23.74 7.10 12.91
CA PRO A 586 -23.45 5.93 12.08
C PRO A 586 -23.62 6.21 10.58
N VAL A 587 -22.55 6.00 9.82
CA VAL A 587 -22.55 5.93 8.36
C VAL A 587 -23.20 4.59 7.97
N ARG A 588 -24.54 4.59 7.87
CA ARG A 588 -25.41 3.42 7.65
C ARG A 588 -25.30 2.72 6.29
N THR A 589 -24.09 2.62 5.75
CA THR A 589 -23.80 2.03 4.44
C THR A 589 -23.16 0.66 4.63
N VAL A 590 -23.82 -0.39 4.12
CA VAL A 590 -23.22 -1.74 4.08
C VAL A 590 -22.01 -1.73 3.12
N ALA A 591 -20.87 -2.19 3.62
CA ALA A 591 -19.58 -2.25 2.96
C ALA A 591 -18.75 -3.42 3.54
N SER A 592 -17.72 -3.86 2.82
CA SER A 592 -16.91 -5.03 3.19
C SER A 592 -16.19 -4.87 4.53
N ASN A 593 -15.81 -3.63 4.90
CA ASN A 593 -15.29 -3.19 6.19
C ASN A 593 -15.82 -3.96 7.41
N ALA A 594 -17.15 -4.13 7.51
CA ALA A 594 -17.79 -4.79 8.65
C ALA A 594 -17.35 -6.26 8.83
N GLY A 595 -16.99 -6.95 7.75
CA GLY A 595 -16.52 -8.34 7.79
C GLY A 595 -15.14 -8.52 8.44
N HIS A 596 -14.33 -7.46 8.57
CA HIS A 596 -13.07 -7.53 9.30
C HIS A 596 -13.28 -7.84 10.80
N LEU A 597 -14.46 -7.53 11.36
CA LEU A 597 -14.83 -7.88 12.74
C LEU A 597 -14.97 -9.39 12.93
N LEU A 598 -15.24 -10.16 11.86
CA LEU A 598 -15.21 -11.62 11.88
C LEU A 598 -13.77 -12.14 11.95
N PHE A 599 -12.83 -11.48 11.28
CA PHE A 599 -11.41 -11.89 11.26
C PHE A 599 -10.75 -11.66 12.62
N THR A 600 -10.91 -10.47 13.19
CA THR A 600 -10.35 -10.09 14.50
C THR A 600 -11.00 -10.82 15.68
N GLY A 601 -12.20 -11.40 15.48
CA GLY A 601 -13.01 -11.95 16.57
C GLY A 601 -13.73 -10.87 17.40
N THR A 602 -13.93 -9.67 16.84
CA THR A 602 -14.63 -8.55 17.52
C THR A 602 -16.15 -8.66 17.38
N ALA A 603 -16.67 -9.27 16.30
CA ALA A 603 -18.11 -9.40 16.09
C ALA A 603 -18.76 -10.21 17.22
N ALA A 604 -19.85 -9.71 17.81
CA ALA A 604 -20.54 -10.45 18.86
C ALA A 604 -21.05 -11.80 18.32
N PRO A 605 -20.88 -12.94 19.04
CA PRO A 605 -21.20 -14.26 18.50
C PRO A 605 -22.66 -14.44 18.02
N HIS A 606 -23.59 -13.65 18.57
CA HIS A 606 -25.01 -13.64 18.18
C HIS A 606 -25.31 -12.81 16.91
N ARG A 607 -24.34 -12.02 16.42
CA ARG A 607 -24.42 -11.15 15.24
C ARG A 607 -23.55 -11.64 14.09
N ALA A 608 -22.45 -12.34 14.38
CA ALA A 608 -21.51 -12.85 13.38
C ALA A 608 -22.17 -13.68 12.26
N ALA A 609 -23.19 -14.49 12.58
CA ALA A 609 -23.96 -15.23 11.58
C ALA A 609 -24.77 -14.29 10.65
N ARG A 610 -25.52 -13.33 11.23
CA ARG A 610 -26.30 -12.31 10.49
C ARG A 610 -25.40 -11.51 9.54
N LEU A 611 -24.24 -11.07 10.04
CA LEU A 611 -23.23 -10.37 9.27
C LEU A 611 -22.66 -11.22 8.12
N ALA A 612 -22.37 -12.51 8.36
CA ALA A 612 -21.86 -13.41 7.33
C ALA A 612 -22.91 -13.68 6.24
N ASP A 613 -24.17 -13.90 6.61
CA ASP A 613 -25.28 -14.02 5.65
C ASP A 613 -25.46 -12.71 4.85
N ARG A 614 -25.44 -11.55 5.53
CA ARG A 614 -25.64 -10.23 4.91
C ARG A 614 -24.56 -9.87 3.89
N LEU A 615 -23.30 -10.21 4.15
CA LEU A 615 -22.20 -10.00 3.21
C LEU A 615 -22.31 -10.90 1.96
N MET A 616 -23.07 -11.99 2.02
CA MET A 616 -23.29 -12.91 0.91
C MET A 616 -24.52 -12.58 0.04
N GLU A 617 -25.29 -11.53 0.35
CA GLU A 617 -26.36 -11.02 -0.53
C GLU A 617 -25.82 -10.55 -1.90
N ASP A 618 -26.66 -10.64 -2.93
CA ASP A 618 -26.35 -10.23 -4.31
C ASP A 618 -25.82 -8.80 -4.47
N ASP A 619 -26.12 -7.89 -3.53
CA ASP A 619 -25.63 -6.51 -3.54
C ASP A 619 -24.20 -6.36 -2.98
N MET A 620 -23.71 -7.34 -2.23
CA MET A 620 -22.35 -7.39 -1.67
C MET A 620 -21.48 -8.45 -2.34
N PHE A 621 -21.95 -9.69 -2.48
CA PHE A 621 -21.20 -10.76 -3.13
C PHE A 621 -21.31 -10.67 -4.66
N THR A 622 -20.19 -10.89 -5.34
CA THR A 622 -20.11 -10.88 -6.81
C THR A 622 -20.18 -12.27 -7.44
N GLY A 623 -19.96 -13.34 -6.68
CA GLY A 623 -19.53 -14.62 -7.23
C GLY A 623 -18.02 -14.69 -7.51
N PHE A 624 -17.25 -13.65 -7.20
CA PHE A 624 -15.76 -13.62 -7.22
C PHE A 624 -15.14 -13.08 -5.91
N GLY A 625 -15.96 -12.55 -5.01
CA GLY A 625 -15.54 -11.87 -3.78
C GLY A 625 -16.53 -10.78 -3.36
N ILE A 626 -16.19 -10.04 -2.29
CA ILE A 626 -17.07 -9.02 -1.68
C ILE A 626 -16.78 -7.63 -2.27
N ARG A 627 -17.83 -6.86 -2.55
CA ARG A 627 -17.69 -5.46 -3.01
C ARG A 627 -17.30 -4.53 -1.88
N THR A 628 -16.43 -3.57 -2.17
CA THR A 628 -16.06 -2.47 -1.27
C THR A 628 -17.22 -1.56 -0.86
N LEU A 629 -18.31 -1.55 -1.64
CA LEU A 629 -19.54 -0.82 -1.40
C LEU A 629 -20.72 -1.60 -1.98
N ASN A 630 -21.85 -1.68 -1.24
CA ASN A 630 -23.04 -2.38 -1.72
C ASN A 630 -23.59 -1.79 -3.04
N ALA A 631 -24.07 -2.67 -3.92
CA ALA A 631 -24.55 -2.31 -5.25
C ALA A 631 -25.89 -1.52 -5.26
N ARG A 632 -26.50 -1.28 -4.08
CA ARG A 632 -27.74 -0.50 -3.91
C ARG A 632 -27.45 0.98 -3.60
N ASN A 633 -26.23 1.35 -3.18
CA ASN A 633 -25.85 2.73 -2.88
C ASN A 633 -25.75 3.59 -4.18
N PRO A 634 -26.25 4.84 -4.21
CA PRO A 634 -26.19 5.70 -5.40
C PRO A 634 -24.78 6.01 -5.93
N ALA A 635 -23.75 5.90 -5.09
CA ALA A 635 -22.35 6.09 -5.47
C ALA A 635 -21.65 4.81 -5.95
N TYR A 636 -22.35 3.66 -5.99
CA TYR A 636 -21.78 2.41 -6.47
C TYR A 636 -21.38 2.49 -7.94
N ASN A 637 -20.11 2.19 -8.19
CA ASN A 637 -19.54 2.00 -9.52
C ASN A 637 -18.65 0.75 -9.48
N PRO A 638 -18.93 -0.31 -10.28
CA PRO A 638 -18.11 -1.52 -10.31
C PRO A 638 -16.66 -1.27 -10.76
N LEU A 639 -16.34 -0.09 -11.31
CA LEU A 639 -14.99 0.35 -11.67
C LEU A 639 -14.55 1.58 -10.85
N SER A 640 -15.02 1.75 -9.61
CA SER A 640 -14.42 2.67 -8.63
C SER A 640 -13.52 1.91 -7.66
N TYR A 641 -12.40 2.54 -7.29
CA TYR A 641 -11.32 1.96 -6.48
C TYR A 641 -11.80 1.43 -5.12
N HIS A 642 -12.65 2.19 -4.39
CA HIS A 642 -13.25 1.79 -3.11
C HIS A 642 -14.78 1.93 -3.03
N CYS A 643 -15.45 2.30 -4.13
CA CYS A 643 -16.91 2.43 -4.20
C CYS A 643 -17.55 1.38 -5.15
N GLY A 644 -17.05 0.14 -5.17
CA GLY A 644 -17.73 -0.96 -5.88
C GLY A 644 -16.83 -2.02 -6.54
N SER A 645 -15.51 -1.86 -6.49
CA SER A 645 -14.52 -2.92 -6.78
C SER A 645 -14.62 -4.11 -5.81
N VAL A 646 -13.92 -5.20 -6.14
CA VAL A 646 -13.58 -6.30 -5.23
C VAL A 646 -12.06 -6.33 -5.03
N TRP A 647 -11.63 -6.49 -3.78
CA TRP A 647 -10.21 -6.63 -3.41
C TRP A 647 -9.95 -8.04 -2.86
N PRO A 648 -8.87 -8.73 -3.27
CA PRO A 648 -8.57 -10.08 -2.79
C PRO A 648 -8.27 -10.16 -1.30
N HIS A 649 -7.49 -9.22 -0.74
CA HIS A 649 -7.11 -9.25 0.69
C HIS A 649 -8.34 -9.11 1.59
N ASP A 650 -9.18 -8.10 1.33
CA ASP A 650 -10.51 -7.89 1.94
C ASP A 650 -11.37 -9.16 1.89
N THR A 651 -11.53 -9.73 0.68
CA THR A 651 -12.31 -10.96 0.48
C THR A 651 -11.74 -12.15 1.27
N ALA A 652 -10.41 -12.31 1.34
CA ALA A 652 -9.76 -13.40 2.08
C ALA A 652 -9.83 -13.20 3.60
N ILE A 653 -9.68 -11.97 4.10
CA ILE A 653 -9.90 -11.58 5.50
C ILE A 653 -11.33 -11.92 5.91
N ILE A 654 -12.32 -11.59 5.09
CA ILE A 654 -13.73 -11.93 5.34
C ILE A 654 -13.94 -13.45 5.34
N ALA A 655 -13.37 -14.20 4.39
CA ALA A 655 -13.49 -15.66 4.34
C ALA A 655 -12.83 -16.35 5.55
N ALA A 656 -11.65 -15.90 5.97
CA ALA A 656 -10.97 -16.37 7.19
C ALA A 656 -11.78 -16.04 8.46
N GLY A 657 -12.38 -14.85 8.51
CA GLY A 657 -13.30 -14.46 9.58
C GLY A 657 -14.59 -15.29 9.61
N MET A 658 -15.20 -15.54 8.45
CA MET A 658 -16.34 -16.45 8.33
C MET A 658 -16.00 -17.85 8.86
N HIS A 659 -14.78 -18.35 8.57
CA HIS A 659 -14.31 -19.63 9.11
C HIS A 659 -14.14 -19.59 10.64
N ARG A 660 -13.56 -18.51 11.20
CA ARG A 660 -13.39 -18.32 12.65
C ARG A 660 -14.70 -18.49 13.45
N TYR A 661 -15.83 -18.10 12.86
CA TYR A 661 -17.17 -18.24 13.46
C TYR A 661 -17.95 -19.48 12.97
N GLY A 662 -17.33 -20.37 12.20
CA GLY A 662 -17.96 -21.60 11.70
C GLY A 662 -19.05 -21.37 10.64
N SER A 663 -19.03 -20.24 9.93
CA SER A 663 -20.02 -19.92 8.90
C SER A 663 -19.85 -20.82 7.67
N PRO A 664 -20.95 -21.36 7.10
CA PRO A 664 -20.90 -22.21 5.91
C PRO A 664 -20.41 -21.48 4.65
N HIS A 665 -20.44 -20.14 4.65
CA HIS A 665 -20.06 -19.32 3.49
C HIS A 665 -18.55 -19.24 3.27
N ALA A 666 -17.73 -19.55 4.27
CA ALA A 666 -16.28 -19.37 4.23
C ALA A 666 -15.62 -20.08 3.03
N ALA A 667 -15.95 -21.35 2.83
CA ALA A 667 -15.42 -22.15 1.71
C ALA A 667 -15.93 -21.66 0.34
N THR A 668 -17.20 -21.24 0.27
CA THR A 668 -17.81 -20.67 -0.94
C THR A 668 -17.13 -19.37 -1.36
N LEU A 669 -16.87 -18.47 -0.40
CA LEU A 669 -16.22 -17.19 -0.66
C LEU A 669 -14.74 -17.36 -1.04
N ALA A 670 -14.04 -18.29 -0.39
CA ALA A 670 -12.66 -18.64 -0.71
C ALA A 670 -12.54 -19.24 -2.12
N GLY A 671 -13.37 -20.22 -2.48
CA GLY A 671 -13.41 -20.80 -3.82
C GLY A 671 -13.74 -19.75 -4.89
N ALA A 672 -14.69 -18.85 -4.61
CA ALA A 672 -15.05 -17.76 -5.51
C ALA A 672 -13.88 -16.78 -5.75
N LEU A 673 -13.03 -16.52 -4.75
CA LEU A 673 -11.82 -15.70 -4.91
C LEU A 673 -10.73 -16.42 -5.70
N LEU A 674 -10.52 -17.71 -5.46
CA LEU A 674 -9.51 -18.50 -6.18
C LEU A 674 -9.87 -18.67 -7.66
N ASP A 675 -11.17 -18.78 -7.97
CA ASP A 675 -11.73 -18.69 -9.33
C ASP A 675 -11.49 -17.33 -10.02
N ALA A 676 -11.21 -16.27 -9.25
CA ALA A 676 -10.99 -14.92 -9.79
C ALA A 676 -9.53 -14.69 -10.26
N ALA A 677 -8.64 -15.67 -10.05
CA ALA A 677 -7.28 -15.63 -10.55
C ALA A 677 -7.22 -15.68 -12.09
N ASP A 678 -6.16 -15.10 -12.66
CA ASP A 678 -5.92 -15.15 -14.09
C ASP A 678 -5.34 -16.50 -14.56
N HIS A 679 -5.04 -16.59 -15.86
CA HIS A 679 -4.47 -17.81 -16.46
C HIS A 679 -3.05 -18.18 -16.00
N GLU A 680 -2.35 -17.29 -15.29
CA GLU A 680 -1.06 -17.58 -14.64
C GLU A 680 -1.23 -17.82 -13.12
N GLY A 681 -2.48 -17.82 -12.62
CA GLY A 681 -2.82 -17.94 -11.21
C GLY A 681 -2.66 -16.66 -10.40
N ARG A 682 -2.47 -15.48 -11.04
CA ARG A 682 -2.31 -14.21 -10.32
C ARG A 682 -3.67 -13.62 -9.94
N LEU A 683 -3.75 -13.06 -8.73
CA LEU A 683 -4.79 -12.11 -8.33
C LEU A 683 -4.21 -10.67 -8.41
N PRO A 684 -4.91 -9.72 -9.08
CA PRO A 684 -4.49 -8.32 -9.12
C PRO A 684 -4.79 -7.61 -7.79
N GLU A 685 -4.24 -6.41 -7.59
CA GLU A 685 -4.58 -5.52 -6.45
C GLU A 685 -6.10 -5.42 -6.20
N LEU A 686 -6.87 -5.19 -7.27
CA LEU A 686 -8.34 -5.15 -7.28
C LEU A 686 -8.88 -5.50 -8.66
N PHE A 687 -10.14 -5.91 -8.73
CA PHE A 687 -10.90 -6.08 -9.98
C PHE A 687 -12.32 -5.53 -9.88
N GLY A 688 -12.97 -5.33 -11.03
CA GLY A 688 -14.27 -4.65 -11.09
C GLY A 688 -15.42 -5.51 -10.58
N GLY A 689 -16.21 -5.00 -9.63
CA GLY A 689 -17.23 -5.75 -8.86
C GLY A 689 -18.53 -6.08 -9.59
N PHE A 690 -18.47 -6.37 -10.89
CA PHE A 690 -19.58 -6.95 -11.64
C PHE A 690 -19.94 -8.33 -11.05
N SER A 691 -21.22 -8.70 -11.06
CA SER A 691 -21.62 -10.08 -10.70
C SER A 691 -21.19 -11.08 -11.78
N ARG A 692 -20.89 -12.32 -11.38
CA ARG A 692 -20.52 -13.43 -12.27
C ARG A 692 -21.59 -13.71 -13.35
N GLU A 693 -22.86 -13.43 -13.04
CA GLU A 693 -23.97 -13.48 -14.01
C GLU A 693 -23.85 -12.43 -15.14
N ARG A 694 -23.32 -11.25 -14.83
CA ARG A 694 -23.17 -10.13 -15.77
C ARG A 694 -21.82 -10.18 -16.50
N ARG A 695 -20.82 -10.79 -15.90
CA ARG A 695 -19.46 -11.01 -16.42
C ARG A 695 -18.95 -12.36 -15.93
N ASP A 696 -18.85 -13.32 -16.83
CA ASP A 696 -18.40 -14.70 -16.60
C ASP A 696 -16.95 -14.82 -16.10
N ARG A 697 -16.17 -13.72 -16.21
CA ARG A 697 -14.82 -13.57 -15.68
C ARG A 697 -14.66 -12.20 -15.00
N PRO A 698 -13.72 -12.04 -14.03
CA PRO A 698 -13.42 -10.74 -13.46
C PRO A 698 -13.04 -9.71 -14.52
N VAL A 699 -13.49 -8.46 -14.36
CA VAL A 699 -13.11 -7.35 -15.24
C VAL A 699 -11.87 -6.67 -14.66
N PRO A 700 -10.73 -6.60 -15.36
CA PRO A 700 -9.54 -5.92 -14.85
C PRO A 700 -9.80 -4.46 -14.51
N TYR A 701 -9.21 -3.98 -13.41
CA TYR A 701 -9.24 -2.56 -13.07
C TYR A 701 -8.10 -1.83 -13.82
N PRO A 702 -8.33 -0.67 -14.48
CA PRO A 702 -7.38 -0.12 -15.47
C PRO A 702 -5.97 0.21 -14.97
N THR A 703 -5.76 0.41 -13.66
CA THR A 703 -4.44 0.73 -13.09
C THR A 703 -4.10 -0.12 -11.86
N SER A 704 -4.65 -1.32 -11.73
CA SER A 704 -4.35 -2.20 -10.59
C SER A 704 -2.87 -2.62 -10.61
N CYS A 705 -2.19 -2.51 -9.47
CA CYS A 705 -0.86 -3.09 -9.31
C CYS A 705 -0.91 -4.63 -9.51
N SER A 706 0.13 -5.14 -10.16
CA SER A 706 0.21 -6.53 -10.64
C SER A 706 1.69 -6.92 -10.79
N PRO A 707 2.32 -7.50 -9.75
CA PRO A 707 1.72 -7.98 -8.50
C PRO A 707 1.51 -6.90 -7.43
N GLN A 708 0.65 -7.20 -6.46
CA GLN A 708 0.43 -6.46 -5.22
C GLN A 708 0.51 -7.44 -4.05
N ALA A 709 1.20 -7.07 -2.97
CA ALA A 709 1.61 -7.96 -1.90
C ALA A 709 0.43 -8.60 -1.15
N TRP A 710 -0.55 -7.80 -0.71
CA TRP A 710 -1.75 -8.33 -0.04
C TRP A 710 -2.67 -9.15 -0.96
N ALA A 711 -2.56 -8.99 -2.29
CA ALA A 711 -3.31 -9.81 -3.24
C ALA A 711 -2.61 -11.16 -3.49
N ALA A 712 -1.28 -11.18 -3.43
CA ALA A 712 -0.48 -12.40 -3.44
C ALA A 712 -0.50 -13.15 -2.08
N GLY A 713 -0.68 -12.43 -0.97
CA GLY A 713 -0.85 -13.00 0.37
C GLY A 713 -2.23 -13.63 0.60
N ALA A 714 -3.30 -13.07 0.03
CA ALA A 714 -4.67 -13.55 0.20
C ALA A 714 -4.87 -15.09 0.06
N PRO A 715 -4.36 -15.80 -0.97
CA PRO A 715 -4.46 -17.27 -1.04
C PRO A 715 -3.71 -18.02 0.06
N LEU A 716 -2.67 -17.43 0.64
CA LEU A 716 -1.90 -17.99 1.75
C LEU A 716 -2.68 -17.87 3.07
N LEU A 717 -3.37 -16.74 3.27
CA LEU A 717 -4.32 -16.56 4.38
C LEU A 717 -5.48 -17.57 4.30
N LEU A 718 -6.02 -17.79 3.10
CA LEU A 718 -7.06 -18.80 2.86
C LEU A 718 -6.58 -20.20 3.24
N ALA A 719 -5.40 -20.64 2.77
CA ALA A 719 -4.83 -21.94 3.13
C ALA A 719 -4.71 -22.11 4.65
N ALA A 720 -4.08 -21.13 5.32
CA ALA A 720 -3.84 -21.16 6.75
C ALA A 720 -5.10 -21.30 7.62
N HIS A 721 -6.26 -20.89 7.11
CA HIS A 721 -7.54 -20.97 7.82
C HIS A 721 -8.47 -22.09 7.31
N LEU A 722 -8.30 -22.59 6.07
CA LEU A 722 -9.30 -23.45 5.41
C LEU A 722 -8.80 -24.86 5.05
N ASP A 723 -7.52 -25.19 5.26
CA ASP A 723 -6.94 -26.51 5.03
C ASP A 723 -7.61 -27.66 5.79
N ALA A 724 -8.43 -27.36 6.82
CA ALA A 724 -9.22 -28.35 7.55
C ALA A 724 -10.58 -28.70 6.91
N HIS A 725 -11.05 -27.95 5.89
CA HIS A 725 -12.45 -28.03 5.43
C HIS A 725 -12.71 -27.98 3.91
N LEU A 726 -11.78 -27.49 3.08
CA LEU A 726 -12.07 -27.29 1.65
C LEU A 726 -12.26 -28.60 0.84
N ASP A 727 -11.77 -29.73 1.33
CA ASP A 727 -12.03 -31.08 0.75
C ASP A 727 -13.52 -31.35 0.51
N ALA A 728 -14.41 -30.86 1.40
CA ALA A 728 -15.84 -31.16 1.37
C ALA A 728 -16.61 -30.53 0.19
N HIS A 729 -16.09 -29.45 -0.43
CA HIS A 729 -16.77 -28.75 -1.52
C HIS A 729 -16.28 -29.15 -2.92
N LEU A 730 -15.05 -29.63 -3.04
CA LEU A 730 -14.50 -30.09 -4.33
C LEU A 730 -15.11 -31.42 -4.78
N ASP A 731 -15.45 -32.31 -3.83
CA ASP A 731 -16.19 -33.55 -4.12
C ASP A 731 -17.71 -33.32 -4.29
N ALA A 732 -18.25 -32.17 -3.88
CA ALA A 732 -19.65 -31.78 -4.12
C ALA A 732 -19.91 -31.20 -5.52
N SER A 733 -18.85 -31.05 -6.34
CA SER A 733 -18.87 -30.40 -7.65
C SER A 733 -18.49 -31.37 -8.79
N ARG A 734 -18.71 -32.68 -8.60
CA ARG A 734 -18.40 -33.79 -9.53
C ARG A 734 -19.58 -34.75 -9.68
#